data_AF-A0AA88L1A8-F1
#
_entry.id   AF-A0AA88L1A8-F1
#
_cell.length_a   1.000
_cell.length_b   1.000
_cell.length_c   1.000
_cell.angle_alpha   90.00
_cell.angle_beta   90.00
_cell.angle_gamma   90.00
#
_symmetry.space_group_name_H-M   'P 1'
#
loop_
_entity.id
_entity.type
_entity.pdbx_description
1 polymer ?
#
loop_
_entity_poly.entity_id
_entity_poly.type
_entity_poly.pdbx_seq_one_letter_code
_entity_poly.pdbx_strand_id
1 'polypeptide(L)'
;MADFVRGIIGRPAFVQQTSRENQVFLPNPVLEDFPPPPPNFDSQIDELDGGFPETEETETNLILQAPDEKEWYHGRLDRYTSEERLREFTKLGSYLVRESDRRPGSYVLSFLGRTGINHFRITAVCGDFYIGGRQFDSLSDLIAYYSYVADLLKREKLQYPVPPPEPVNDKKRVVAILPYTKMPDTDELSFQKGDIFFVHNDLGDGWLWVTAHRTGEQGLVFQDLVEDLDATVDPNAVFNWFHPSLSKSEAVELLVKAGPGSFLVRPSDNSPGDYSLFFHINNQIQRFRVEKRGVRYFMGGRTFECLDAVIARYKNEQIVEGHTLGQPVVKSPSETDGQIPSREVKHAEKIYATLRECREQTGLKKIQGAKLQGYLSKKNDKNLKWKTMFFVLQNDHGEDRLYFYDNPKRTKPRGMIDLSCGYLYTVHESLWDKPHCFILIEKALPCLATATYLSAASMETSQEWQSALKPLCAPQVAKAPKVQKLRQLRCLHLTVLEAQRLPQRLVANPYCVIALGSAKVARTKVQPSSNPVWDEEFLLDDIPPDVLTLNVTVYNKAKRGKDTEVADLIIELNGLSNGDEVEEWYHLTGVTPVGEWGSLRLRTRYLHDLIMPPEEYLPLKDLLLEMNLEVVKSLADLCHLDRIPLATSLLRVFRHEKREADLLQNLMEQEIDREEETSTLFRAASLTTTLADLYMKSVCTPFLIAALSETIQRVLESKQACELNPSKIDPNADACANAEFLLQVLDQVTDCIFLSAEACPKTQALQLSLAL
;
A
#
# COMPACT_ATOMS: atom_id res chain seq x y z
N MET A 1 -5.85 39.97 -29.81
CA MET A 1 -6.12 39.67 -28.37
C MET A 1 -7.62 39.62 -28.05
N ALA A 2 -8.45 40.55 -28.53
CA ALA A 2 -9.92 40.45 -28.39
C ALA A 2 -10.52 39.23 -29.12
N ASP A 3 -9.95 38.84 -30.27
CA ASP A 3 -10.37 37.61 -30.98
C ASP A 3 -9.82 36.32 -30.35
N PHE A 4 -8.72 36.41 -29.59
CA PHE A 4 -8.14 35.31 -28.82
C PHE A 4 -9.05 34.91 -27.64
N VAL A 5 -9.68 35.89 -26.98
CA VAL A 5 -10.67 35.64 -25.92
C VAL A 5 -11.99 35.10 -26.49
N ARG A 6 -12.38 35.51 -27.70
CA ARG A 6 -13.58 34.97 -28.39
C ARG A 6 -13.43 33.52 -28.85
N GLY A 7 -12.21 33.05 -29.11
CA GLY A 7 -11.95 31.66 -29.48
C GLY A 7 -11.93 30.68 -28.30
N ILE A 8 -11.56 31.15 -27.10
CA ILE A 8 -11.48 30.31 -25.88
C ILE A 8 -12.87 30.08 -25.26
N ILE A 9 -13.80 31.02 -25.44
CA ILE A 9 -15.17 30.90 -24.94
C ILE A 9 -16.04 30.29 -26.06
N GLY A 10 -16.04 28.97 -26.15
CA GLY A 10 -16.87 28.23 -27.09
C GLY A 10 -18.35 28.65 -27.01
N ARG A 11 -18.96 28.98 -28.15
CA ARG A 11 -20.41 29.16 -28.24
C ARG A 11 -21.10 27.78 -28.27
N PRO A 12 -22.19 27.58 -27.51
CA PRO A 12 -23.02 26.39 -27.67
C PRO A 12 -23.70 26.41 -29.04
N ALA A 13 -23.64 25.28 -29.74
CA ALA A 13 -24.37 25.04 -30.97
C ALA A 13 -25.88 25.03 -30.68
N PHE A 14 -26.62 25.94 -31.32
CA PHE A 14 -28.08 25.90 -31.36
C PHE A 14 -28.53 24.80 -32.32
N VAL A 15 -29.03 23.69 -31.79
CA VAL A 15 -29.82 22.73 -32.54
C VAL A 15 -31.27 23.23 -32.56
N GLN A 16 -31.76 23.62 -33.73
CA GLN A 16 -33.18 23.87 -33.98
C GLN A 16 -33.92 22.52 -33.95
N GLN A 17 -34.64 22.24 -32.86
CA GLN A 17 -35.71 21.23 -32.86
C GLN A 17 -37.01 21.91 -33.32
N THR A 18 -37.50 21.47 -34.48
CA THR A 18 -38.84 21.77 -34.97
C THR A 18 -39.85 20.86 -34.26
N SER A 19 -40.76 21.47 -33.51
CA SER A 19 -41.94 20.82 -32.96
C SER A 19 -43.03 20.69 -34.02
N ARG A 20 -43.56 19.48 -34.21
CA ARG A 20 -44.92 19.25 -34.72
C ARG A 20 -45.59 18.16 -33.92
N GLU A 21 -46.63 18.58 -33.21
CA GLU A 21 -47.63 17.76 -32.56
C GLU A 21 -48.39 16.92 -33.59
N ASN A 22 -48.70 15.68 -33.23
CA ASN A 22 -49.94 15.03 -33.62
C ASN A 22 -50.24 13.91 -32.61
N GLN A 23 -51.18 14.19 -31.72
CA GLN A 23 -51.85 13.21 -30.87
C GLN A 23 -52.76 12.33 -31.74
N VAL A 24 -52.62 11.01 -31.62
CA VAL A 24 -53.67 10.05 -32.00
C VAL A 24 -53.86 9.09 -30.83
N PHE A 25 -55.03 9.18 -30.21
CA PHE A 25 -55.59 8.23 -29.24
C PHE A 25 -55.98 6.93 -29.93
N LEU A 26 -55.65 5.76 -29.36
CA LEU A 26 -56.41 4.50 -29.45
C LEU A 26 -55.96 3.54 -28.29
N PRO A 27 -56.77 2.53 -27.90
CA PRO A 27 -57.08 2.25 -26.49
C PRO A 27 -56.50 0.95 -25.90
N ASN A 28 -56.59 0.85 -24.56
CA ASN A 28 -56.29 -0.29 -23.69
C ASN A 28 -56.76 -1.68 -24.20
N PRO A 29 -55.99 -2.73 -23.88
CA PRO A 29 -56.52 -4.04 -23.50
C PRO A 29 -56.23 -4.30 -22.00
N VAL A 30 -57.26 -4.41 -21.16
CA VAL A 30 -57.84 -5.68 -20.64
C VAL A 30 -56.84 -6.51 -19.81
N LEU A 31 -57.08 -6.49 -18.50
CA LEU A 31 -56.51 -7.36 -17.47
C LEU A 31 -57.02 -8.79 -17.65
N GLU A 32 -56.12 -9.76 -17.74
CA GLU A 32 -56.41 -11.17 -17.51
C GLU A 32 -55.74 -11.63 -16.21
N ASP A 33 -56.56 -12.12 -15.30
CA ASP A 33 -56.19 -12.75 -14.03
C ASP A 33 -55.52 -14.11 -14.28
N PHE A 34 -54.34 -14.32 -13.68
CA PHE A 34 -53.74 -15.65 -13.52
C PHE A 34 -53.81 -16.11 -12.05
N PRO A 35 -54.05 -17.41 -11.79
CA PRO A 35 -54.38 -17.96 -10.47
C PRO A 35 -53.14 -18.12 -9.56
N PRO A 36 -53.33 -18.31 -8.24
CA PRO A 36 -52.23 -18.38 -7.27
C PRO A 36 -51.40 -19.67 -7.41
N PRO A 37 -50.11 -19.65 -7.02
CA PRO A 37 -49.25 -20.84 -7.08
C PRO A 37 -49.55 -21.84 -5.94
N PRO A 38 -49.33 -23.14 -6.15
CA PRO A 38 -49.44 -24.15 -5.09
C PRO A 38 -48.22 -24.15 -4.15
N PRO A 39 -48.32 -24.72 -2.94
CA PRO A 39 -47.29 -24.63 -1.92
C PRO A 39 -46.17 -25.68 -2.06
N ASN A 40 -44.96 -25.24 -1.69
CA ASN A 40 -43.76 -25.95 -1.23
C ASN A 40 -43.58 -27.44 -1.59
N PHE A 41 -42.52 -27.70 -2.35
CA PHE A 41 -41.71 -28.91 -2.20
C PHE A 41 -40.27 -28.50 -1.87
N ASP A 42 -39.83 -28.90 -0.67
CA ASP A 42 -38.43 -28.93 -0.27
C ASP A 42 -37.62 -29.81 -1.22
N SER A 43 -36.52 -29.28 -1.73
CA SER A 43 -35.39 -30.11 -2.15
C SER A 43 -34.09 -29.33 -1.98
N GLN A 44 -33.31 -29.78 -0.99
CA GLN A 44 -31.90 -29.50 -0.78
C GLN A 44 -31.11 -29.57 -2.09
N ILE A 45 -30.43 -28.48 -2.45
CA ILE A 45 -29.30 -28.48 -3.39
C ILE A 45 -28.23 -27.56 -2.81
N ASP A 46 -27.02 -28.10 -2.68
CA ASP A 46 -25.81 -27.47 -2.18
C ASP A 46 -25.46 -26.16 -2.92
N GLU A 47 -25.36 -25.06 -2.17
CA GLU A 47 -24.78 -23.80 -2.63
C GLU A 47 -23.25 -23.85 -2.53
N LEU A 48 -22.61 -23.90 -3.70
CA LEU A 48 -21.21 -23.53 -3.89
C LEU A 48 -21.11 -22.00 -3.92
N ASP A 49 -20.88 -21.38 -2.77
CA ASP A 49 -20.60 -19.95 -2.70
C ASP A 49 -19.09 -19.66 -2.76
N GLY A 50 -18.76 -18.68 -3.60
CA GLY A 50 -17.44 -18.21 -3.98
C GLY A 50 -17.37 -16.70 -3.86
N GLY A 51 -17.68 -16.17 -2.68
CA GLY A 51 -17.33 -14.81 -2.27
C GLY A 51 -16.11 -14.83 -1.35
N PHE A 52 -15.05 -14.09 -1.70
CA PHE A 52 -14.04 -13.69 -0.71
C PHE A 52 -14.63 -12.51 0.06
N PRO A 53 -14.88 -12.63 1.38
CA PRO A 53 -15.19 -11.46 2.16
C PRO A 53 -13.91 -10.62 2.26
N GLU A 54 -13.99 -9.34 1.92
CA GLU A 54 -13.10 -8.35 2.52
C GLU A 54 -13.33 -8.41 4.03
N THR A 55 -12.57 -9.26 4.74
CA THR A 55 -12.66 -9.34 6.19
C THR A 55 -12.20 -8.01 6.77
N GLU A 56 -13.17 -7.27 7.29
CA GLU A 56 -12.91 -6.25 8.29
C GLU A 56 -12.02 -6.87 9.38
N GLU A 57 -10.84 -6.28 9.60
CA GLU A 57 -10.06 -6.50 10.81
C GLU A 57 -10.82 -5.91 12.00
N THR A 58 -11.93 -6.54 12.40
CA THR A 58 -12.50 -6.34 13.73
C THR A 58 -11.63 -7.15 14.67
N GLU A 59 -10.70 -6.49 15.36
CA GLU A 59 -10.00 -7.04 16.52
C GLU A 59 -11.02 -7.36 17.62
N THR A 60 -11.70 -8.50 17.52
CA THR A 60 -12.11 -9.23 18.71
C THR A 60 -10.83 -9.70 19.38
N ASN A 61 -10.52 -9.11 20.53
CA ASN A 61 -9.47 -9.50 21.49
C ASN A 61 -9.70 -10.94 22.04
N LEU A 62 -9.77 -11.94 21.17
CA LEU A 62 -9.42 -13.30 21.52
C LEU A 62 -7.90 -13.35 21.37
N ILE A 63 -7.18 -13.60 22.46
CA ILE A 63 -5.75 -13.87 22.42
C ILE A 63 -5.59 -15.18 21.64
N LEU A 64 -5.44 -15.08 20.31
CA LEU A 64 -5.14 -16.21 19.44
C LEU A 64 -3.69 -16.59 19.71
N GLN A 65 -3.48 -17.51 20.65
CA GLN A 65 -2.17 -17.98 21.03
C GLN A 65 -1.80 -19.21 20.19
N ALA A 66 -0.62 -19.19 19.58
CA ALA A 66 -0.08 -20.37 18.91
C ALA A 66 0.18 -21.51 19.91
N PRO A 67 0.25 -22.76 19.42
CA PRO A 67 0.80 -23.88 20.21
C PRO A 67 2.21 -23.56 20.72
N ASP A 68 2.66 -24.25 21.78
CA ASP A 68 3.96 -23.96 22.40
C ASP A 68 5.08 -24.14 21.35
N GLU A 69 6.11 -23.27 21.38
CA GLU A 69 7.23 -23.30 20.42
C GLU A 69 7.86 -24.70 20.32
N LYS A 70 7.87 -25.44 21.45
CA LYS A 70 8.38 -26.82 21.52
C LYS A 70 7.55 -27.84 20.75
N GLU A 71 6.37 -27.48 20.26
CA GLU A 71 5.50 -28.39 19.50
C GLU A 71 5.72 -28.29 17.99
N TRP A 72 6.40 -27.26 17.50
CA TRP A 72 6.51 -27.01 16.05
C TRP A 72 7.83 -26.43 15.57
N TYR A 73 8.70 -25.92 16.45
CA TYR A 73 10.01 -25.37 16.06
C TYR A 73 11.11 -26.42 16.17
N HIS A 74 11.84 -26.65 15.06
CA HIS A 74 12.85 -27.72 14.95
C HIS A 74 14.28 -27.19 14.92
N GLY A 75 14.50 -25.88 15.06
CA GLY A 75 15.82 -25.29 14.91
C GLY A 75 16.41 -25.60 13.54
N ARG A 76 17.71 -25.93 13.50
CA ARG A 76 18.37 -26.38 12.27
C ARG A 76 17.92 -27.78 11.89
N LEU A 77 17.08 -27.84 10.87
CA LEU A 77 16.58 -29.09 10.30
C LEU A 77 16.60 -28.98 8.77
N ASP A 78 17.19 -29.98 8.13
CA ASP A 78 17.27 -29.96 6.68
C ASP A 78 15.95 -30.29 6.00
N ARG A 79 15.87 -29.93 4.71
CA ARG A 79 14.64 -30.13 3.93
C ARG A 79 14.24 -31.61 3.89
N TYR A 80 15.18 -32.52 3.65
CA TYR A 80 14.87 -33.93 3.49
C TYR A 80 14.32 -34.51 4.81
N THR A 81 15.00 -34.25 5.91
CA THR A 81 14.55 -34.69 7.24
C THR A 81 13.20 -34.06 7.61
N SER A 82 12.95 -32.79 7.24
CA SER A 82 11.64 -32.18 7.45
C SER A 82 10.51 -32.86 6.67
N GLU A 83 10.79 -33.30 5.44
CA GLU A 83 9.82 -34.01 4.62
C GLU A 83 9.53 -35.40 5.18
N GLU A 84 10.56 -36.15 5.62
CA GLU A 84 10.37 -37.44 6.28
C GLU A 84 9.48 -37.33 7.51
N ARG A 85 9.75 -36.36 8.39
CA ARG A 85 8.94 -36.14 9.60
C ARG A 85 7.47 -35.83 9.30
N LEU A 86 7.22 -35.01 8.28
CA LEU A 86 5.85 -34.71 7.84
C LEU A 86 5.15 -35.95 7.25
N ARG A 87 5.89 -36.78 6.49
CA ARG A 87 5.35 -38.04 5.93
C ARG A 87 5.04 -39.05 7.04
N GLU A 88 5.90 -39.20 8.03
CA GLU A 88 5.69 -40.09 9.18
C GLU A 88 4.49 -39.69 10.04
N PHE A 89 4.23 -38.38 10.17
CA PHE A 89 3.10 -37.89 10.95
C PHE A 89 1.74 -38.10 10.24
N THR A 90 1.73 -38.27 8.91
CA THR A 90 0.61 -38.68 8.01
C THR A 90 -0.68 -37.84 8.02
N LYS A 91 -0.82 -36.82 8.86
CA LYS A 91 -2.04 -35.98 8.92
C LYS A 91 -1.96 -34.80 7.95
N LEU A 92 -2.97 -34.60 7.11
CA LEU A 92 -3.10 -33.38 6.29
C LEU A 92 -3.24 -32.15 7.20
N GLY A 93 -2.63 -31.03 6.83
CA GLY A 93 -2.56 -29.85 7.66
C GLY A 93 -1.43 -29.88 8.69
N SER A 94 -0.55 -30.89 8.65
CA SER A 94 0.62 -30.97 9.53
C SER A 94 1.71 -30.00 9.12
N TYR A 95 2.42 -29.44 10.11
CA TYR A 95 3.44 -28.43 9.84
C TYR A 95 4.57 -28.44 10.86
N LEU A 96 5.70 -27.87 10.44
CA LEU A 96 6.82 -27.52 11.32
C LEU A 96 7.58 -26.30 10.76
N VAL A 97 8.26 -25.57 11.64
CA VAL A 97 9.16 -24.47 11.27
C VAL A 97 10.60 -24.88 11.56
N ARG A 98 11.49 -24.57 10.62
CA ARG A 98 12.93 -24.87 10.70
C ARG A 98 13.76 -23.69 10.21
N GLU A 99 14.98 -23.56 10.70
CA GLU A 99 15.99 -22.67 10.12
C GLU A 99 16.39 -23.18 8.73
N SER A 100 16.71 -22.24 7.83
CA SER A 100 17.13 -22.55 6.48
C SER A 100 18.62 -22.89 6.43
N ASP A 101 18.97 -24.15 6.13
CA ASP A 101 20.39 -24.57 5.96
C ASP A 101 21.12 -23.82 4.84
N ARG A 102 20.36 -23.36 3.84
CA ARG A 102 20.92 -22.65 2.68
C ARG A 102 21.15 -21.16 2.93
N ARG A 103 20.48 -20.58 3.94
CA ARG A 103 20.44 -19.13 4.20
C ARG A 103 20.34 -18.90 5.72
N PRO A 104 21.48 -18.74 6.42
CA PRO A 104 21.50 -18.43 7.84
C PRO A 104 20.61 -17.22 8.16
N GLY A 105 19.82 -17.28 9.23
CA GLY A 105 18.89 -16.21 9.63
C GLY A 105 17.56 -16.17 8.87
N SER A 106 17.32 -17.06 7.90
CA SER A 106 15.99 -17.28 7.30
C SER A 106 15.33 -18.54 7.85
N TYR A 107 14.00 -18.57 7.87
CA TYR A 107 13.21 -19.71 8.35
C TYR A 107 12.39 -20.31 7.20
N VAL A 108 11.93 -21.54 7.37
CA VAL A 108 11.07 -22.24 6.43
C VAL A 108 9.94 -22.91 7.19
N LEU A 109 8.70 -22.58 6.80
CA LEU A 109 7.50 -23.31 7.20
C LEU A 109 7.29 -24.47 6.23
N SER A 110 7.42 -25.69 6.73
CA SER A 110 7.17 -26.91 5.96
C SER A 110 5.77 -27.42 6.30
N PHE A 111 4.93 -27.62 5.30
CA PHE A 111 3.50 -27.88 5.46
C PHE A 111 3.05 -29.04 4.57
N LEU A 112 2.37 -30.03 5.16
CA LEU A 112 1.75 -31.14 4.43
C LEU A 112 0.31 -30.76 4.03
N GLY A 113 0.16 -30.28 2.80
CA GLY A 113 -1.13 -29.95 2.20
C GLY A 113 -1.70 -31.07 1.33
N ARG A 114 -2.86 -30.81 0.71
CA ARG A 114 -3.57 -31.76 -0.18
C ARG A 114 -2.77 -32.15 -1.41
N THR A 115 -1.93 -31.25 -1.91
CA THR A 115 -1.08 -31.46 -3.10
C THR A 115 0.29 -32.05 -2.74
N GLY A 116 0.55 -32.30 -1.46
CA GLY A 116 1.84 -32.78 -0.96
C GLY A 116 2.52 -31.77 -0.03
N ILE A 117 3.83 -31.94 0.15
CA ILE A 117 4.62 -31.11 1.07
C ILE A 117 5.06 -29.82 0.37
N ASN A 118 4.70 -28.70 0.97
CA ASN A 118 5.03 -27.36 0.53
C ASN A 118 6.02 -26.73 1.52
N HIS A 119 6.96 -25.94 1.01
CA HIS A 119 7.92 -25.19 1.83
C HIS A 119 7.77 -23.71 1.56
N PHE A 120 7.27 -22.98 2.56
CA PHE A 120 7.13 -21.53 2.51
C PHE A 120 8.31 -20.88 3.20
N ARG A 121 8.98 -19.99 2.48
CA ARG A 121 10.08 -19.25 3.06
C ARG A 121 9.55 -18.13 3.96
N ILE A 122 10.18 -18.00 5.12
CA ILE A 122 9.97 -16.90 6.06
C ILE A 122 11.27 -16.10 6.10
N THR A 123 11.18 -14.83 5.70
CA THR A 123 12.31 -13.90 5.79
C THR A 123 12.29 -13.24 7.16
N ALA A 124 13.37 -13.34 7.92
CA ALA A 124 13.53 -12.57 9.16
C ALA A 124 14.33 -11.29 8.90
N VAL A 125 13.79 -10.14 9.32
CA VAL A 125 14.44 -8.83 9.16
C VAL A 125 14.28 -8.06 10.46
N CYS A 126 15.39 -7.82 11.17
CA CYS A 126 15.41 -7.04 12.42
C CYS A 126 14.30 -7.45 13.42
N GLY A 127 14.18 -8.76 13.66
CA GLY A 127 13.21 -9.34 14.61
C GLY A 127 11.80 -9.55 14.06
N ASP A 128 11.46 -9.02 12.88
CA ASP A 128 10.16 -9.27 12.23
C ASP A 128 10.26 -10.42 11.24
N PHE A 129 9.13 -11.09 11.00
CA PHE A 129 9.02 -12.25 10.13
C PHE A 129 8.06 -11.97 8.98
N TYR A 130 8.52 -12.22 7.76
CA TYR A 130 7.75 -11.98 6.54
C TYR A 130 7.49 -13.29 5.81
N ILE A 131 6.21 -13.59 5.56
CA ILE A 131 5.78 -14.72 4.74
C ILE A 131 4.67 -14.24 3.81
N GLY A 132 4.85 -14.49 2.52
CA GLY A 132 3.83 -14.15 1.53
C GLY A 132 3.46 -12.66 1.49
N GLY A 133 4.42 -11.75 1.72
CA GLY A 133 4.18 -10.30 1.77
C GLY A 133 3.56 -9.76 3.05
N ARG A 134 3.23 -10.63 4.02
CA ARG A 134 2.69 -10.23 5.33
C ARG A 134 3.78 -10.24 6.40
N GLN A 135 3.79 -9.18 7.21
CA GLN A 135 4.70 -8.98 8.34
C GLN A 135 4.09 -9.50 9.65
N PHE A 136 4.93 -10.08 10.50
CA PHE A 136 4.60 -10.55 11.84
C PHE A 136 5.70 -10.18 12.82
N ASP A 137 5.33 -9.83 14.06
CA ASP A 137 6.28 -9.45 15.12
C ASP A 137 7.02 -10.67 15.71
N SER A 138 6.46 -11.87 15.55
CA SER A 138 7.08 -13.13 15.97
C SER A 138 6.64 -14.33 15.12
N LEU A 139 7.43 -15.41 15.12
CA LEU A 139 7.01 -16.69 14.51
C LEU A 139 5.72 -17.23 15.17
N SER A 140 5.52 -16.99 16.47
CA SER A 140 4.29 -17.38 17.17
C SER A 140 3.07 -16.66 16.58
N ASP A 141 3.16 -15.35 16.33
CA ASP A 141 2.06 -14.58 15.74
C ASP A 141 1.74 -15.06 14.32
N LEU A 142 2.78 -15.39 13.54
CA LEU A 142 2.66 -15.99 12.21
C LEU A 142 1.90 -17.33 12.26
N ILE A 143 2.31 -18.23 13.17
CA ILE A 143 1.66 -19.54 13.31
C ILE A 143 0.22 -19.39 13.79
N ALA A 144 -0.04 -18.53 14.78
CA ALA A 144 -1.41 -18.27 15.25
C ALA A 144 -2.30 -17.75 14.11
N TYR A 145 -1.79 -16.82 13.30
CA TYR A 145 -2.54 -16.24 12.20
C TYR A 145 -2.96 -17.28 11.15
N TYR A 146 -2.04 -18.13 10.70
CA TYR A 146 -2.35 -19.17 9.70
C TYR A 146 -3.00 -20.44 10.29
N SER A 147 -3.11 -20.53 11.61
CA SER A 147 -3.88 -21.58 12.29
C SER A 147 -5.36 -21.20 12.42
N TYR A 148 -5.64 -19.93 12.72
CA TYR A 148 -6.98 -19.50 13.13
C TYR A 148 -7.61 -18.48 12.18
N VAL A 149 -6.84 -17.52 11.68
CA VAL A 149 -7.35 -16.37 10.93
C VAL A 149 -7.45 -16.69 9.44
N ALA A 150 -6.32 -16.95 8.79
CA ALA A 150 -6.24 -17.06 7.33
C ALA A 150 -5.81 -18.46 6.88
N ASP A 151 -6.17 -18.76 5.64
CA ASP A 151 -5.71 -19.94 4.92
C ASP A 151 -4.29 -19.71 4.37
N LEU A 152 -3.40 -20.68 4.55
CA LEU A 152 -2.04 -20.63 3.99
C LEU A 152 -2.06 -21.02 2.49
N LEU A 153 -2.85 -22.03 2.15
CA LEU A 153 -3.22 -22.42 0.79
C LEU A 153 -4.74 -22.48 0.71
N LYS A 154 -5.32 -22.38 -0.49
CA LYS A 154 -6.78 -22.30 -0.69
C LYS A 154 -7.55 -23.36 0.11
N ARG A 155 -8.29 -22.95 1.15
CA ARG A 155 -9.06 -23.83 2.07
C ARG A 155 -8.20 -24.77 2.93
N GLU A 156 -6.96 -24.38 3.23
CA GLU A 156 -6.00 -25.15 4.03
C GLU A 156 -5.29 -24.24 5.07
N LYS A 157 -5.54 -24.52 6.35
CA LYS A 157 -4.92 -23.87 7.51
C LYS A 157 -3.86 -24.76 8.17
N LEU A 158 -3.03 -24.17 9.01
CA LEU A 158 -2.16 -24.92 9.92
C LEU A 158 -3.01 -25.62 10.98
N GLN A 159 -2.91 -26.95 11.10
CA GLN A 159 -3.76 -27.73 12.00
C GLN A 159 -2.97 -28.54 13.02
N TYR A 160 -1.95 -29.27 12.58
CA TYR A 160 -1.25 -30.24 13.43
C TYR A 160 0.24 -29.91 13.53
N PRO A 161 0.70 -29.28 14.63
CA PRO A 161 2.13 -29.06 14.84
C PRO A 161 2.85 -30.41 15.00
N VAL A 162 3.96 -30.59 14.27
CA VAL A 162 4.82 -31.78 14.41
C VAL A 162 5.93 -31.44 15.41
N PRO A 163 6.00 -32.08 16.58
CA PRO A 163 7.02 -31.77 17.58
C PRO A 163 8.43 -32.21 17.15
N PRO A 164 9.50 -31.50 17.54
CA PRO A 164 10.87 -31.96 17.39
C PRO A 164 11.13 -33.19 18.29
N PRO A 165 12.10 -34.05 17.94
CA PRO A 165 12.40 -35.24 18.73
C PRO A 165 13.02 -34.91 20.09
N GLU A 166 13.72 -33.78 20.18
CA GLU A 166 14.29 -33.24 21.42
C GLU A 166 13.95 -31.75 21.52
N PRO A 167 13.84 -31.19 22.75
CA PRO A 167 13.60 -29.77 22.94
C PRO A 167 14.76 -28.94 22.36
N VAL A 168 14.45 -28.08 21.40
CA VAL A 168 15.41 -27.15 20.79
C VAL A 168 15.62 -25.95 21.73
N ASN A 169 16.87 -25.66 22.11
CA ASN A 169 17.22 -24.50 22.96
C ASN A 169 18.31 -23.65 22.28
N ASP A 170 17.96 -23.05 21.15
CA ASP A 170 18.91 -22.38 20.25
C ASP A 170 19.10 -20.87 20.55
N LYS A 171 18.49 -20.33 21.61
CA LYS A 171 18.55 -18.89 21.89
C LYS A 171 19.91 -18.51 22.46
N LYS A 172 20.83 -18.10 21.58
CA LYS A 172 22.12 -17.49 21.96
C LYS A 172 21.88 -16.33 22.92
N ARG A 173 22.50 -16.39 24.10
CA ARG A 173 22.43 -15.35 25.12
C ARG A 173 23.77 -14.65 25.18
N VAL A 174 23.72 -13.33 25.30
CA VAL A 174 24.91 -12.50 25.46
C VAL A 174 24.71 -11.53 26.61
N VAL A 175 25.81 -11.04 27.18
CA VAL A 175 25.80 -10.16 28.33
C VAL A 175 26.68 -8.94 28.10
N ALA A 176 26.18 -7.76 28.47
CA ALA A 176 26.91 -6.50 28.33
C ALA A 176 28.17 -6.50 29.20
N ILE A 177 29.32 -6.25 28.58
CA ILE A 177 30.59 -6.06 29.30
C ILE A 177 30.91 -4.58 29.56
N LEU A 178 30.25 -3.68 28.83
CA LEU A 178 30.36 -2.22 28.97
C LEU A 178 28.98 -1.56 28.90
N PRO A 179 28.78 -0.39 29.55
CA PRO A 179 27.55 0.38 29.40
C PRO A 179 27.49 1.08 28.04
N TYR A 180 26.30 1.30 27.50
CA TYR A 180 26.14 1.99 26.22
C TYR A 180 24.87 2.84 26.21
N THR A 181 24.93 3.99 25.54
CA THR A 181 23.81 4.91 25.36
C THR A 181 23.47 4.99 23.89
N LYS A 182 22.24 4.62 23.53
CA LYS A 182 21.76 4.61 22.14
C LYS A 182 21.89 5.97 21.46
N MET A 183 22.12 5.93 20.15
CA MET A 183 22.02 7.11 19.30
C MET A 183 20.55 7.50 19.06
N PRO A 184 20.19 8.80 19.10
CA PRO A 184 18.84 9.26 18.79
C PRO A 184 18.40 8.82 17.38
N ASP A 185 17.11 8.52 17.24
CA ASP A 185 16.45 8.11 15.98
C ASP A 185 16.96 6.81 15.33
N THR A 186 17.80 6.03 16.04
CA THR A 186 18.28 4.71 15.60
C THR A 186 17.49 3.56 16.26
N ASP A 187 17.86 2.31 15.94
CA ASP A 187 17.34 1.11 16.61
C ASP A 187 18.27 0.61 17.73
N GLU A 188 19.29 1.37 18.11
CA GLU A 188 20.22 0.96 19.18
C GLU A 188 19.57 0.93 20.56
N LEU A 189 20.02 0.01 21.41
CA LEU A 189 19.58 -0.09 22.80
C LEU A 189 20.53 0.65 23.73
N SER A 190 19.97 1.30 24.76
CA SER A 190 20.76 1.78 25.90
C SER A 190 20.80 0.70 26.97
N PHE A 191 21.97 0.42 27.52
CA PHE A 191 22.13 -0.64 28.50
C PHE A 191 23.29 -0.39 29.47
N GLN A 192 23.27 -1.10 30.58
CA GLN A 192 24.33 -1.08 31.59
C GLN A 192 25.17 -2.35 31.50
N LYS A 193 26.39 -2.29 32.04
CA LYS A 193 27.23 -3.49 32.19
C LYS A 193 26.46 -4.55 33.01
N GLY A 194 26.43 -5.78 32.50
CA GLY A 194 25.72 -6.92 33.10
C GLY A 194 24.32 -7.15 32.54
N ASP A 195 23.77 -6.24 31.72
CA ASP A 195 22.48 -6.47 31.06
C ASP A 195 22.56 -7.67 30.11
N ILE A 196 21.56 -8.54 30.15
CA ILE A 196 21.49 -9.77 29.36
C ILE A 196 20.58 -9.55 28.15
N PHE A 197 20.99 -10.09 27.01
CA PHE A 197 20.26 -10.04 25.76
C PHE A 197 20.05 -11.42 25.17
N PHE A 198 18.89 -11.63 24.55
CA PHE A 198 18.62 -12.76 23.68
C PHE A 198 18.90 -12.35 22.25
N VAL A 199 19.86 -13.00 21.60
CA VAL A 199 20.23 -12.70 20.21
C VAL A 199 19.24 -13.38 19.29
N HIS A 200 18.63 -12.60 18.39
CA HIS A 200 17.74 -13.10 17.34
C HIS A 200 18.51 -13.29 16.03
N ASN A 201 19.22 -12.25 15.61
CA ASN A 201 19.91 -12.22 14.32
C ASN A 201 21.28 -11.56 14.48
N ASP A 202 22.29 -12.13 13.82
CA ASP A 202 23.54 -11.44 13.48
C ASP A 202 23.33 -10.71 12.15
N LEU A 203 23.44 -9.39 12.16
CA LEU A 203 23.22 -8.55 10.98
C LEU A 203 24.51 -8.34 10.17
N GLY A 204 25.64 -8.93 10.60
CA GLY A 204 26.96 -8.65 10.06
C GLY A 204 27.53 -7.32 10.55
N ASP A 205 28.78 -7.03 10.17
CA ASP A 205 29.52 -5.80 10.52
C ASP A 205 29.56 -5.49 12.04
N GLY A 206 29.45 -6.53 12.87
CA GLY A 206 29.50 -6.44 14.32
C GLY A 206 28.18 -6.05 14.99
N TRP A 207 27.05 -6.04 14.28
CA TRP A 207 25.74 -5.69 14.83
C TRP A 207 24.85 -6.90 15.09
N LEU A 208 24.31 -6.97 16.31
CA LEU A 208 23.36 -8.00 16.72
C LEU A 208 21.98 -7.37 16.93
N TRP A 209 20.94 -8.02 16.39
CA TRP A 209 19.56 -7.74 16.75
C TRP A 209 19.17 -8.58 17.96
N VAL A 210 18.76 -7.92 19.04
CA VAL A 210 18.53 -8.59 20.33
C VAL A 210 17.27 -8.12 21.01
N THR A 211 16.76 -8.92 21.96
CA THR A 211 15.82 -8.47 23.00
C THR A 211 16.56 -8.31 24.32
N ALA A 212 16.48 -7.13 24.94
CA ALA A 212 16.97 -6.91 26.29
C ALA A 212 16.09 -7.64 27.31
N HIS A 213 16.67 -8.55 28.09
CA HIS A 213 15.94 -9.30 29.09
C HIS A 213 15.33 -8.40 30.17
N ARG A 214 16.04 -7.32 30.53
CA ARG A 214 15.61 -6.39 31.58
C ARG A 214 14.41 -5.54 31.18
N THR A 215 14.37 -5.04 29.95
CA THR A 215 13.37 -4.06 29.51
C THR A 215 12.35 -4.63 28.53
N GLY A 216 12.57 -5.82 27.96
CA GLY A 216 11.76 -6.36 26.87
C GLY A 216 11.98 -5.66 25.53
N GLU A 217 12.75 -4.56 25.49
CA GLU A 217 12.98 -3.79 24.27
C GLU A 217 13.82 -4.59 23.27
N GLN A 218 13.44 -4.48 21.99
CA GLN A 218 14.20 -5.01 20.87
C GLN A 218 15.02 -3.91 20.21
N GLY A 219 16.25 -4.25 19.80
CA GLY A 219 17.10 -3.31 19.08
C GLY A 219 18.51 -3.83 18.84
N LEU A 220 19.39 -2.90 18.47
CA LEU A 220 20.77 -3.17 18.10
C LEU A 220 21.71 -3.11 19.31
N VAL A 221 22.59 -4.10 19.38
CA VAL A 221 23.74 -4.13 20.26
C VAL A 221 24.98 -4.47 19.44
N PHE A 222 26.09 -3.78 19.71
CA PHE A 222 27.35 -4.06 19.06
C PHE A 222 28.01 -5.28 19.71
N GLN A 223 28.46 -6.24 18.89
CA GLN A 223 28.96 -7.55 19.34
C GLN A 223 30.13 -7.39 20.33
N ASP A 224 31.02 -6.42 20.12
CA ASP A 224 32.20 -6.24 20.98
C ASP A 224 31.85 -5.59 22.33
N LEU A 225 30.61 -5.12 22.51
CA LEU A 225 30.09 -4.64 23.80
C LEU A 225 29.48 -5.77 24.64
N VAL A 226 29.42 -6.99 24.11
CA VAL A 226 28.83 -8.15 24.77
C VAL A 226 29.75 -9.38 24.71
N GLU A 227 29.55 -10.32 25.63
CA GLU A 227 30.17 -11.64 25.60
C GLU A 227 29.10 -12.74 25.63
N ASP A 228 29.40 -13.91 25.08
CA ASP A 228 28.50 -15.07 25.12
C ASP A 228 28.26 -15.50 26.58
N LEU A 229 26.98 -15.66 26.95
CA LEU A 229 26.55 -16.09 28.27
C LEU A 229 26.24 -17.59 28.23
N ASP A 230 26.81 -18.33 29.18
CA ASP A 230 26.55 -19.76 29.35
C ASP A 230 25.04 -20.03 29.54
N ALA A 231 24.52 -21.02 28.82
CA ALA A 231 23.11 -21.40 28.83
C ALA A 231 22.62 -21.86 30.22
N THR A 232 23.53 -22.29 31.09
CA THR A 232 23.25 -22.70 32.48
C THR A 232 22.93 -21.54 33.42
N VAL A 233 23.30 -20.30 33.05
CA VAL A 233 23.05 -19.11 33.88
C VAL A 233 21.61 -18.63 33.67
N ASP A 234 20.85 -18.51 34.77
CA ASP A 234 19.49 -17.94 34.72
C ASP A 234 19.56 -16.45 34.35
N PRO A 235 18.82 -15.98 33.33
CA PRO A 235 18.88 -14.59 32.89
C PRO A 235 18.37 -13.59 33.93
N ASN A 236 17.63 -14.03 34.96
CA ASN A 236 17.21 -13.19 36.07
C ASN A 236 18.31 -12.98 37.11
N ALA A 237 19.44 -13.71 37.03
CA ALA A 237 20.60 -13.51 37.90
C ALA A 237 21.20 -12.09 37.81
N VAL A 238 20.87 -11.33 36.76
CA VAL A 238 21.21 -9.91 36.65
C VAL A 238 20.59 -9.07 37.78
N PHE A 239 19.42 -9.46 38.28
CA PHE A 239 18.74 -8.72 39.34
C PHE A 239 19.37 -9.01 40.70
N ASN A 240 19.56 -7.95 41.49
CA ASN A 240 20.19 -8.06 42.81
C ASN A 240 19.29 -8.72 43.87
N TRP A 241 17.98 -8.74 43.64
CA TRP A 241 16.93 -9.37 44.46
C TRP A 241 16.57 -10.79 44.02
N PHE A 242 17.21 -11.31 42.97
CA PHE A 242 17.01 -12.65 42.47
C PHE A 242 18.11 -13.58 42.97
N HIS A 243 17.70 -14.71 43.54
CA HIS A 243 18.60 -15.71 44.09
C HIS A 243 18.45 -17.04 43.34
N PRO A 244 19.42 -17.43 42.49
CA PRO A 244 19.29 -18.57 41.58
C PRO A 244 19.33 -19.94 42.28
N SER A 245 20.08 -20.06 43.38
CA SER A 245 20.36 -21.33 44.06
C SER A 245 19.93 -21.36 45.54
N LEU A 246 19.39 -20.26 46.06
CA LEU A 246 18.99 -20.10 47.47
C LEU A 246 17.81 -21.02 47.80
N SER A 247 17.90 -21.88 48.81
CA SER A 247 16.81 -22.79 49.20
C SER A 247 15.62 -22.07 49.83
N LYS A 248 14.47 -22.75 49.90
CA LYS A 248 13.27 -22.22 50.57
C LYS A 248 13.49 -21.86 52.05
N SER A 249 14.25 -22.68 52.79
CA SER A 249 14.55 -22.43 54.20
C SER A 249 15.44 -21.21 54.39
N GLU A 250 16.49 -21.09 53.57
CA GLU A 250 17.41 -19.94 53.62
C GLU A 250 16.71 -18.64 53.20
N ALA A 251 15.83 -18.69 52.20
CA ALA A 251 15.00 -17.55 51.81
C ALA A 251 14.12 -17.04 52.96
N VAL A 252 13.57 -17.96 53.75
CA VAL A 252 12.77 -17.61 54.94
C VAL A 252 13.64 -16.93 55.98
N GLU A 253 14.81 -17.48 56.28
CA GLU A 253 15.75 -16.90 57.27
C GLU A 253 16.21 -15.49 56.86
N LEU A 254 16.56 -15.29 55.58
CA LEU A 254 16.99 -13.99 55.07
C LEU A 254 15.89 -12.93 55.16
N LEU A 255 14.64 -13.29 54.86
CA LEU A 255 13.49 -12.38 54.96
C LEU A 255 13.10 -12.05 56.39
N VAL A 256 13.20 -13.02 57.32
CA VAL A 256 13.01 -12.75 58.75
C VAL A 256 14.06 -11.76 59.25
N LYS A 257 15.33 -11.95 58.84
CA LYS A 257 16.43 -11.05 59.19
C LYS A 257 16.26 -9.64 58.60
N ALA A 258 15.75 -9.52 57.37
CA ALA A 258 15.51 -8.25 56.71
C ALA A 258 14.27 -7.49 57.23
N GLY A 259 13.32 -8.18 57.85
CA GLY A 259 12.14 -7.57 58.49
C GLY A 259 10.94 -7.34 57.56
N PRO A 260 9.78 -6.89 58.10
CA PRO A 260 8.54 -6.74 57.34
C PRO A 260 8.66 -5.77 56.16
N GLY A 261 7.97 -6.08 55.07
CA GLY A 261 8.05 -5.35 53.80
C GLY A 261 9.20 -5.81 52.90
N SER A 262 10.07 -6.72 53.34
CA SER A 262 11.15 -7.25 52.51
C SER A 262 10.68 -8.32 51.53
N PHE A 263 11.34 -8.43 50.37
CA PHE A 263 11.03 -9.43 49.35
C PHE A 263 12.28 -10.00 48.66
N LEU A 264 12.14 -11.18 48.08
CA LEU A 264 13.12 -11.77 47.16
C LEU A 264 12.44 -12.71 46.17
N VAL A 265 13.11 -13.02 45.06
CA VAL A 265 12.63 -13.98 44.06
C VAL A 265 13.64 -15.09 43.85
N ARG A 266 13.16 -16.32 43.67
CA ARG A 266 13.97 -17.50 43.36
C ARG A 266 13.23 -18.48 42.44
N PRO A 267 13.92 -19.41 41.77
CA PRO A 267 13.27 -20.52 41.06
C PRO A 267 12.34 -21.33 41.97
N SER A 268 11.23 -21.84 41.43
CA SER A 268 10.27 -22.64 42.20
C SER A 268 10.74 -24.08 42.37
N ASP A 269 10.74 -24.60 43.61
CA ASP A 269 11.05 -26.03 43.87
C ASP A 269 9.93 -26.96 43.38
N ASN A 270 8.69 -26.47 43.40
CA ASN A 270 7.49 -27.28 43.16
C ASN A 270 7.01 -27.23 41.71
N SER A 271 7.53 -26.31 40.90
CA SER A 271 7.11 -26.07 39.52
C SER A 271 8.32 -25.71 38.68
N PRO A 272 9.04 -26.71 38.14
CA PRO A 272 10.23 -26.48 37.33
C PRO A 272 9.97 -25.50 36.18
N GLY A 273 10.77 -24.43 36.10
CA GLY A 273 10.62 -23.37 35.09
C GLY A 273 9.85 -22.13 35.55
N ASP A 274 9.11 -22.22 36.66
CA ASP A 274 8.43 -21.09 37.29
C ASP A 274 9.27 -20.45 38.40
N TYR A 275 8.85 -19.27 38.85
CA TYR A 275 9.51 -18.52 39.91
C TYR A 275 8.59 -18.37 41.12
N SER A 276 9.20 -18.12 42.27
CA SER A 276 8.51 -17.89 43.54
C SER A 276 8.98 -16.56 44.12
N LEU A 277 8.05 -15.60 44.22
CA LEU A 277 8.25 -14.33 44.92
C LEU A 277 7.90 -14.54 46.40
N PHE A 278 8.87 -14.37 47.27
CA PHE A 278 8.69 -14.43 48.71
C PHE A 278 8.59 -13.00 49.24
N PHE A 279 7.59 -12.74 50.08
CA PHE A 279 7.32 -11.41 50.62
C PHE A 279 6.95 -11.50 52.10
N HIS A 280 7.58 -10.66 52.92
CA HIS A 280 7.39 -10.63 54.37
C HIS A 280 6.28 -9.64 54.75
N ILE A 281 5.12 -10.13 55.17
CA ILE A 281 3.93 -9.35 55.55
C ILE A 281 3.50 -9.73 56.97
N ASN A 282 3.25 -8.76 57.85
CA ASN A 282 2.66 -8.99 59.19
C ASN A 282 3.37 -10.09 59.99
N ASN A 283 4.70 -10.11 59.96
CA ASN A 283 5.54 -11.12 60.63
C ASN A 283 5.34 -12.56 60.10
N GLN A 284 4.81 -12.71 58.88
CA GLN A 284 4.65 -13.96 58.15
C GLN A 284 5.24 -13.85 56.73
N ILE A 285 5.71 -14.96 56.17
CA ILE A 285 6.24 -14.98 54.80
C ILE A 285 5.20 -15.59 53.88
N GLN A 286 4.73 -14.78 52.94
CA GLN A 286 3.84 -15.21 51.87
C GLN A 286 4.65 -15.53 50.62
N ARG A 287 4.15 -16.50 49.85
CA ARG A 287 4.78 -17.01 48.63
C ARG A 287 3.81 -16.84 47.48
N PHE A 288 4.23 -16.13 46.45
CA PHE A 288 3.47 -15.94 45.22
C PHE A 288 4.15 -16.66 44.09
N ARG A 289 3.38 -17.45 43.34
CA ARG A 289 3.86 -18.12 42.13
C ARG A 289 3.88 -17.11 40.99
N VAL A 290 4.99 -17.05 40.28
CA VAL A 290 5.12 -16.35 39.01
C VAL A 290 5.32 -17.41 37.93
N GLU A 291 4.30 -17.60 37.11
CA GLU A 291 4.31 -18.59 36.03
C GLU A 291 5.10 -18.05 34.84
N LYS A 292 5.99 -18.85 34.26
CA LYS A 292 6.70 -18.50 33.02
C LYS A 292 5.96 -19.07 31.81
N ARG A 293 5.51 -18.22 30.88
CA ARG A 293 4.83 -18.61 29.64
C ARG A 293 5.57 -18.06 28.43
N GLY A 294 6.44 -18.88 27.84
CA GLY A 294 7.35 -18.46 26.77
C GLY A 294 8.32 -17.37 27.24
N VAL A 295 8.23 -16.19 26.62
CA VAL A 295 9.03 -15.00 26.99
C VAL A 295 8.35 -14.09 28.02
N ARG A 296 7.11 -14.38 28.42
CA ARG A 296 6.32 -13.55 29.34
C ARG A 296 6.15 -14.21 30.70
N TYR A 297 5.85 -13.39 31.70
CA TYR A 297 5.63 -13.81 33.08
C TYR A 297 4.18 -13.53 33.49
N PHE A 298 3.56 -14.45 34.23
CA PHE A 298 2.17 -14.34 34.65
C PHE A 298 2.05 -14.40 36.16
N MET A 299 1.37 -13.42 36.75
CA MET A 299 1.10 -13.34 38.18
C MET A 299 -0.18 -12.56 38.44
N GLY A 300 -1.06 -13.09 39.28
CA GLY A 300 -2.28 -12.39 39.70
C GLY A 300 -3.24 -12.02 38.57
N GLY A 301 -3.37 -12.86 37.53
CA GLY A 301 -4.25 -12.59 36.39
C GLY A 301 -3.64 -11.69 35.31
N ARG A 302 -2.39 -11.24 35.48
CA ARG A 302 -1.74 -10.27 34.61
C ARG A 302 -0.50 -10.85 33.94
N THR A 303 -0.17 -10.30 32.78
CA THR A 303 1.02 -10.69 32.00
C THR A 303 2.06 -9.57 32.03
N PHE A 304 3.33 -9.94 32.17
CA PHE A 304 4.48 -9.04 32.31
C PHE A 304 5.60 -9.45 31.35
N GLU A 305 6.41 -8.48 30.93
CA GLU A 305 7.53 -8.69 29.98
C GLU A 305 8.77 -9.30 30.65
N CYS A 306 9.02 -8.97 31.91
CA CYS A 306 10.14 -9.51 32.70
C CYS A 306 9.77 -9.60 34.20
N LEU A 307 10.57 -10.31 35.01
CA LEU A 307 10.35 -10.36 36.46
C LEU A 307 10.47 -8.97 37.12
N ASP A 308 11.34 -8.08 36.60
CA ASP A 308 11.46 -6.73 37.15
C ASP A 308 10.18 -5.91 36.95
N ALA A 309 9.45 -6.12 35.86
CA ALA A 309 8.14 -5.51 35.65
C ALA A 309 7.10 -6.00 36.66
N VAL A 310 7.16 -7.27 37.07
CA VAL A 310 6.34 -7.83 38.17
C VAL A 310 6.66 -7.07 39.47
N ILE A 311 7.95 -6.96 39.81
CA ILE A 311 8.40 -6.27 41.03
C ILE A 311 8.04 -4.78 41.00
N ALA A 312 8.32 -4.07 39.91
CA ALA A 312 8.02 -2.65 39.75
C ALA A 312 6.53 -2.35 39.88
N ARG A 313 5.67 -3.23 39.34
CA ARG A 313 4.21 -3.13 39.51
C ARG A 313 3.82 -3.24 40.98
N TYR A 314 4.23 -4.30 41.65
CA TYR A 314 3.82 -4.58 43.04
C TYR A 314 4.57 -3.76 44.09
N LYS A 315 5.59 -2.98 43.71
CA LYS A 315 6.12 -1.88 44.54
C LYS A 315 5.15 -0.69 44.63
N ASN A 316 4.37 -0.45 43.58
CA ASN A 316 3.45 0.68 43.48
C ASN A 316 1.98 0.29 43.73
N GLU A 317 1.62 -0.95 43.42
CA GLU A 317 0.28 -1.51 43.62
C GLU A 317 0.25 -2.57 44.72
N GLN A 318 -0.89 -2.68 45.39
CA GLN A 318 -1.06 -3.66 46.46
C GLN A 318 -0.98 -5.09 45.90
N ILE A 319 -0.04 -5.88 46.41
CA ILE A 319 0.08 -7.31 46.12
C ILE A 319 -0.88 -8.13 46.99
N VAL A 320 -1.11 -7.64 48.21
CA VAL A 320 -2.07 -8.12 49.20
C VAL A 320 -2.71 -6.89 49.81
N GLU A 321 -3.95 -6.99 50.28
CA GLU A 321 -4.69 -5.88 50.87
C GLU A 321 -3.84 -5.06 51.85
N GLY A 322 -3.67 -3.77 51.56
CA GLY A 322 -2.90 -2.83 52.37
C GLY A 322 -1.37 -2.92 52.28
N HIS A 323 -0.79 -3.78 51.44
CA HIS A 323 0.66 -4.02 51.40
C HIS A 323 1.24 -3.97 49.98
N THR A 324 2.36 -3.27 49.81
CA THR A 324 3.18 -3.22 48.59
C THR A 324 4.58 -3.75 48.87
N LEU A 325 5.31 -4.19 47.83
CA LEU A 325 6.69 -4.64 47.96
C LEU A 325 7.59 -3.49 48.42
N GLY A 326 8.32 -3.72 49.51
CA GLY A 326 9.26 -2.75 50.09
C GLY A 326 10.71 -3.00 49.64
N GLN A 327 11.59 -3.27 50.60
CA GLN A 327 13.04 -3.38 50.39
C GLN A 327 13.41 -4.76 49.82
N PRO A 328 14.23 -4.84 48.75
CA PRO A 328 14.75 -6.13 48.28
C PRO A 328 15.76 -6.71 49.26
N VAL A 329 15.70 -8.02 49.49
CA VAL A 329 16.84 -8.76 50.07
C VAL A 329 17.86 -8.94 48.96
N VAL A 330 19.07 -8.44 49.17
CA VAL A 330 20.14 -8.46 48.17
C VAL A 330 20.98 -9.72 48.33
N LYS A 331 21.31 -10.40 47.22
CA LYS A 331 22.22 -11.55 47.19
C LYS A 331 23.57 -11.26 47.86
N SER A 332 24.03 -12.20 48.69
CA SER A 332 25.33 -12.07 49.36
C SER A 332 26.49 -12.27 48.37
N PRO A 333 27.67 -11.63 48.55
CA PRO A 333 28.83 -11.84 47.68
C PRO A 333 29.37 -13.29 47.68
N SER A 334 28.92 -14.12 48.62
CA SER A 334 29.25 -15.53 48.78
C SER A 334 28.33 -16.48 48.02
N GLU A 335 27.17 -16.02 47.52
CA GLU A 335 26.27 -16.77 46.61
C GLU A 335 26.77 -16.69 45.15
N THR A 336 28.09 -16.76 44.96
CA THR A 336 28.81 -16.51 43.70
C THR A 336 28.72 -17.62 42.67
N ASP A 337 27.83 -18.59 42.86
CA ASP A 337 27.54 -19.60 41.84
C ASP A 337 26.58 -18.99 40.81
N GLY A 338 27.14 -18.48 39.70
CA GLY A 338 26.41 -17.79 38.63
C GLY A 338 26.74 -16.30 38.46
N GLN A 339 27.84 -15.78 39.03
CA GLN A 339 28.36 -14.48 38.61
C GLN A 339 28.67 -14.52 37.11
N ILE A 340 28.03 -13.64 36.33
CA ILE A 340 28.51 -13.29 34.99
C ILE A 340 29.98 -12.88 35.19
N PRO A 341 30.95 -13.57 34.59
CA PRO A 341 32.36 -13.30 34.85
C PRO A 341 32.64 -11.82 34.55
N SER A 342 32.92 -11.04 35.60
CA SER A 342 33.30 -9.65 35.45
C SER A 342 34.77 -9.60 35.01
N ARG A 343 35.04 -9.96 33.75
CA ARG A 343 36.33 -9.66 33.14
C ARG A 343 36.53 -8.14 33.17
N GLU A 344 37.69 -7.70 33.63
CA GLU A 344 38.14 -6.33 33.40
C GLU A 344 38.33 -6.15 31.89
N VAL A 345 37.51 -5.30 31.28
CA VAL A 345 37.59 -5.02 29.84
C VAL A 345 38.81 -4.13 29.59
N LYS A 346 39.89 -4.73 29.13
CA LYS A 346 41.11 -3.98 28.73
C LYS A 346 40.82 -3.25 27.42
N HIS A 347 41.11 -1.94 27.37
CA HIS A 347 40.94 -1.07 26.18
C HIS A 347 39.50 -0.80 25.72
N ALA A 348 38.58 -0.47 26.63
CA ALA A 348 37.21 -0.04 26.30
C ALA A 348 37.15 1.07 25.22
N GLU A 349 38.10 2.00 25.21
CA GLU A 349 38.20 3.08 24.21
C GLU A 349 38.34 2.56 22.77
N LYS A 350 39.04 1.43 22.56
CA LYS A 350 39.17 0.82 21.23
C LYS A 350 37.84 0.27 20.74
N ILE A 351 37.06 -0.36 21.63
CA ILE A 351 35.73 -0.90 21.29
C ILE A 351 34.80 0.25 20.85
N TYR A 352 34.79 1.37 21.57
CA TYR A 352 34.00 2.54 21.15
C TYR A 352 34.50 3.20 19.87
N ALA A 353 35.82 3.17 19.60
CA ALA A 353 36.38 3.66 18.34
C ALA A 353 35.95 2.78 17.16
N THR A 354 36.05 1.46 17.30
CA THR A 354 35.57 0.48 16.29
C THR A 354 34.06 0.63 16.07
N LEU A 355 33.26 0.79 17.12
CA LEU A 355 31.83 1.07 17.01
C LEU A 355 31.53 2.31 16.17
N ARG A 356 32.30 3.39 16.37
CA ARG A 356 32.13 4.64 15.61
C ARG A 356 32.48 4.45 14.13
N GLU A 357 33.58 3.76 13.86
CA GLU A 357 34.01 3.44 12.50
C GLU A 357 33.01 2.53 11.78
N CYS A 358 32.52 1.47 12.44
CA CYS A 358 31.49 0.58 11.91
C CYS A 358 30.19 1.34 11.57
N ARG A 359 29.79 2.33 12.36
CA ARG A 359 28.63 3.19 12.04
C ARG A 359 28.82 3.98 10.75
N GLU A 360 29.97 4.62 10.61
CA GLU A 360 30.29 5.42 9.43
C GLU A 360 30.32 4.54 8.17
N GLN A 361 30.88 3.34 8.27
CA GLN A 361 30.87 2.36 7.17
C GLN A 361 29.47 1.80 6.86
N THR A 362 28.64 1.51 7.87
CA THR A 362 27.28 0.97 7.67
C THR A 362 26.37 1.98 6.96
N GLY A 363 26.47 3.27 7.33
CA GLY A 363 25.75 4.35 6.65
C GLY A 363 26.13 4.48 5.17
N LEU A 364 27.42 4.30 4.85
CA LEU A 364 27.93 4.31 3.47
C LEU A 364 27.49 3.07 2.68
N LYS A 365 27.47 1.88 3.29
CA LYS A 365 27.02 0.63 2.65
C LYS A 365 25.52 0.64 2.32
N LYS A 366 24.69 1.20 3.21
CA LYS A 366 23.24 1.38 2.95
C LYS A 366 22.98 2.24 1.71
N ILE A 367 23.87 3.19 1.43
CA ILE A 367 23.84 4.05 0.25
C ILE A 367 24.43 3.36 -0.99
N GLN A 368 25.48 2.54 -0.84
CA GLN A 368 26.15 1.86 -1.96
C GLN A 368 25.43 0.59 -2.46
N GLY A 369 24.67 -0.12 -1.61
CA GLY A 369 23.91 -1.31 -1.99
C GLY A 369 22.51 -1.03 -2.56
N ALA A 370 22.04 0.21 -2.45
CA ALA A 370 20.73 0.63 -2.94
C ALA A 370 20.76 0.88 -4.46
N LYS A 371 19.86 0.22 -5.19
CA LYS A 371 19.60 0.52 -6.60
C LYS A 371 18.91 1.87 -6.78
N LEU A 372 18.01 2.20 -5.84
CA LEU A 372 17.30 3.47 -5.78
C LEU A 372 16.88 3.74 -4.34
N GLN A 373 16.93 4.99 -3.90
CA GLN A 373 16.48 5.39 -2.57
C GLN A 373 15.92 6.80 -2.58
N GLY A 374 14.99 7.08 -1.67
CA GLY A 374 14.35 8.39 -1.62
C GLY A 374 13.05 8.39 -0.84
N TYR A 375 12.43 9.55 -0.71
CA TYR A 375 11.17 9.70 0.00
C TYR A 375 9.98 9.45 -0.92
N LEU A 376 9.05 8.61 -0.46
CA LEU A 376 7.72 8.46 -1.06
C LEU A 376 6.66 8.59 0.04
N SER A 377 5.46 9.02 -0.34
CA SER A 377 4.30 8.98 0.53
C SER A 377 3.63 7.62 0.41
N LYS A 378 3.54 6.85 1.49
CA LYS A 378 2.75 5.62 1.56
C LYS A 378 1.38 5.89 2.15
N LYS A 379 0.32 5.36 1.55
CA LYS A 379 -1.01 5.38 2.16
C LYS A 379 -1.11 4.32 3.26
N ASN A 380 -1.69 4.70 4.39
CA ASN A 380 -1.94 3.80 5.51
C ASN A 380 -3.28 3.10 5.34
N ASP A 381 -3.31 1.78 5.51
CA ASP A 381 -4.48 0.95 5.22
C ASP A 381 -5.59 1.12 6.28
N LYS A 382 -5.23 1.44 7.53
CA LYS A 382 -6.18 1.57 8.66
C LYS A 382 -6.86 2.93 8.72
N ASN A 383 -6.11 4.02 8.52
CA ASN A 383 -6.65 5.38 8.66
C ASN A 383 -6.72 6.17 7.35
N LEU A 384 -6.32 5.55 6.23
CA LEU A 384 -6.33 6.12 4.87
C LEU A 384 -5.49 7.41 4.69
N LYS A 385 -4.68 7.78 5.69
CA LYS A 385 -3.78 8.94 5.64
C LYS A 385 -2.48 8.59 4.94
N TRP A 386 -1.90 9.60 4.28
CA TRP A 386 -0.59 9.51 3.67
C TRP A 386 0.51 9.80 4.69
N LYS A 387 1.55 8.98 4.73
CA LYS A 387 2.75 9.19 5.55
C LYS A 387 3.99 9.15 4.67
N THR A 388 4.82 10.18 4.76
CA THR A 388 6.12 10.21 4.11
C THR A 388 7.06 9.22 4.80
N MET A 389 7.70 8.36 4.01
CA MET A 389 8.65 7.35 4.46
C MET A 389 9.85 7.32 3.52
N PHE A 390 10.98 6.83 4.01
CA PHE A 390 12.19 6.66 3.22
C PHE A 390 12.23 5.25 2.65
N PHE A 391 12.25 5.14 1.32
CA PHE A 391 12.25 3.88 0.59
C PHE A 391 13.66 3.55 0.09
N VAL A 392 14.01 2.27 0.10
CA VAL A 392 15.28 1.74 -0.37
C VAL A 392 15.00 0.48 -1.19
N LEU A 393 15.27 0.57 -2.49
CA LEU A 393 15.28 -0.57 -3.40
C LEU A 393 16.66 -1.20 -3.37
N GLN A 394 16.75 -2.45 -2.97
CA GLN A 394 18.02 -3.18 -2.92
C GLN A 394 17.84 -4.62 -3.38
N ASN A 395 18.91 -5.19 -3.93
CA ASN A 395 18.97 -6.61 -4.21
C ASN A 395 19.60 -7.30 -3.01
N ASP A 396 18.82 -8.13 -2.33
CA ASP A 396 19.25 -8.86 -1.16
C ASP A 396 19.33 -10.35 -1.49
N HIS A 397 20.55 -10.86 -1.64
CA HIS A 397 20.83 -12.26 -1.97
C HIS A 397 20.08 -12.78 -3.22
N GLY A 398 20.01 -11.97 -4.28
CA GLY A 398 19.38 -12.33 -5.55
C GLY A 398 17.88 -12.00 -5.62
N GLU A 399 17.29 -11.43 -4.58
CA GLU A 399 15.89 -11.00 -4.55
C GLU A 399 15.77 -9.48 -4.49
N ASP A 400 15.03 -8.90 -5.43
CA ASP A 400 14.78 -7.46 -5.46
C ASP A 400 13.64 -7.11 -4.52
N ARG A 401 13.96 -6.29 -3.51
CA ARG A 401 13.06 -5.94 -2.42
C ARG A 401 13.04 -4.45 -2.19
N LEU A 402 11.85 -3.94 -1.93
CA LEU A 402 11.63 -2.54 -1.60
C LEU A 402 11.36 -2.41 -0.11
N TYR A 403 12.33 -1.88 0.64
CA TYR A 403 12.21 -1.63 2.06
C TYR A 403 11.76 -0.20 2.30
N PHE A 404 10.97 0.04 3.34
CA PHE A 404 10.58 1.39 3.74
C PHE A 404 10.77 1.63 5.23
N TYR A 405 11.22 2.82 5.58
CA TYR A 405 11.63 3.23 6.91
C TYR A 405 10.93 4.53 7.30
N ASP A 406 10.75 4.77 8.60
CA ASP A 406 10.28 6.07 9.07
C ASP A 406 11.27 7.19 8.69
N ASN A 407 12.57 6.89 8.72
CA ASN A 407 13.65 7.80 8.34
C ASN A 407 14.92 6.99 7.97
N PRO A 408 15.89 7.58 7.27
CA PRO A 408 17.06 6.84 6.77
C PRO A 408 18.02 6.30 7.85
N LYS A 409 17.98 6.83 9.09
CA LYS A 409 18.84 6.37 10.21
C LYS A 409 18.38 5.06 10.85
N ARG A 410 17.15 4.64 10.58
CA ARG A 410 16.59 3.38 11.11
C ARG A 410 17.22 2.18 10.40
N THR A 411 17.49 1.13 11.15
CA THR A 411 17.98 -0.15 10.62
C THR A 411 16.83 -1.12 10.47
N LYS A 412 15.87 -1.11 11.39
CA LYS A 412 14.63 -1.89 11.27
C LYS A 412 13.68 -1.21 10.27
N PRO A 413 13.37 -1.85 9.14
CA PRO A 413 12.35 -1.34 8.23
C PRO A 413 10.97 -1.39 8.91
N ARG A 414 10.09 -0.48 8.51
CA ARG A 414 8.67 -0.55 8.87
C ARG A 414 7.93 -1.64 8.11
N GLY A 415 8.45 -2.00 6.95
CA GLY A 415 7.98 -3.12 6.14
C GLY A 415 8.84 -3.26 4.91
N MET A 416 8.52 -4.30 4.14
CA MET A 416 9.23 -4.71 2.94
C MET A 416 8.19 -5.17 1.93
N ILE A 417 8.45 -4.94 0.65
CA ILE A 417 7.66 -5.44 -0.48
C ILE A 417 8.57 -6.32 -1.33
N ASP A 418 8.19 -7.57 -1.56
CA ASP A 418 8.89 -8.47 -2.47
C ASP A 418 8.43 -8.22 -3.91
N LEU A 419 9.32 -7.67 -4.74
CA LEU A 419 8.97 -7.31 -6.11
C LEU A 419 8.87 -8.55 -7.02
N SER A 420 9.49 -9.67 -6.65
CA SER A 420 9.44 -10.91 -7.44
C SER A 420 8.03 -11.51 -7.59
N CYS A 421 7.11 -11.08 -6.73
CA CYS A 421 5.68 -11.41 -6.80
C CYS A 421 4.80 -10.14 -6.78
N GLY A 422 5.41 -8.99 -7.06
CA GLY A 422 4.77 -7.68 -7.14
C GLY A 422 4.30 -7.33 -8.55
N TYR A 423 3.27 -6.50 -8.61
CA TYR A 423 2.75 -5.87 -9.82
C TYR A 423 2.64 -4.37 -9.59
N LEU A 424 3.04 -3.59 -10.58
CA LEU A 424 2.99 -2.14 -10.53
C LEU A 424 1.91 -1.61 -11.47
N TYR A 425 1.02 -0.77 -10.95
CA TYR A 425 0.01 -0.07 -11.74
C TYR A 425 0.08 1.43 -11.49
N THR A 426 -0.15 2.21 -12.55
CA THR A 426 -0.38 3.64 -12.45
C THR A 426 -1.74 3.88 -11.81
N VAL A 427 -1.83 4.89 -10.93
CA VAL A 427 -3.09 5.25 -10.26
C VAL A 427 -3.44 6.68 -10.66
N HIS A 428 -4.65 6.86 -11.18
CA HIS A 428 -5.17 8.17 -11.55
C HIS A 428 -5.40 9.01 -10.28
N GLU A 429 -5.10 10.31 -10.37
CA GLU A 429 -5.19 11.23 -9.23
C GLU A 429 -6.57 11.27 -8.59
N SER A 430 -7.61 11.05 -9.40
CA SER A 430 -9.02 10.98 -8.96
C SER A 430 -9.25 10.03 -7.79
N LEU A 431 -8.52 8.91 -7.70
CA LEU A 431 -8.80 7.87 -6.71
C LEU A 431 -8.58 8.39 -5.28
N TRP A 432 -7.55 9.22 -5.10
CA TRP A 432 -7.10 9.68 -3.79
C TRP A 432 -6.99 11.19 -3.65
N ASP A 433 -7.40 11.94 -4.68
CA ASP A 433 -7.19 13.39 -4.80
C ASP A 433 -5.70 13.74 -4.58
N LYS A 434 -4.80 12.92 -5.13
CA LYS A 434 -3.35 13.06 -4.95
C LYS A 434 -2.61 12.75 -6.25
N PRO A 435 -1.71 13.63 -6.71
CA PRO A 435 -0.99 13.41 -7.96
C PRO A 435 0.10 12.35 -7.81
N HIS A 436 0.60 11.89 -8.96
CA HIS A 436 1.77 11.01 -9.07
C HIS A 436 1.66 9.70 -8.29
N CYS A 437 0.44 9.18 -8.16
CA CYS A 437 0.17 7.95 -7.45
C CYS A 437 0.45 6.71 -8.31
N PHE A 438 0.92 5.66 -7.66
CA PHE A 438 1.03 4.32 -8.23
C PHE A 438 0.78 3.29 -7.12
N ILE A 439 0.48 2.06 -7.50
CA ILE A 439 0.18 0.97 -6.56
C ILE A 439 1.07 -0.22 -6.86
N LEU A 440 1.61 -0.81 -5.80
CA LEU A 440 2.26 -2.12 -5.82
C LEU A 440 1.29 -3.14 -5.23
N ILE A 441 0.97 -4.18 -5.98
CA ILE A 441 0.20 -5.32 -5.48
C ILE A 441 1.13 -6.51 -5.38
N GLU A 442 1.35 -7.04 -4.20
CA GLU A 442 2.16 -8.24 -3.98
C GLU A 442 1.24 -9.46 -3.82
N LYS A 443 1.39 -10.47 -4.69
CA LYS A 443 0.62 -11.72 -4.67
C LYS A 443 1.55 -12.91 -4.48
N ALA A 444 2.15 -13.00 -3.30
CA ALA A 444 3.08 -14.07 -2.96
C ALA A 444 2.37 -15.40 -2.60
N LEU A 445 1.10 -15.35 -2.17
CA LEU A 445 0.28 -16.51 -1.86
C LEU A 445 -1.02 -16.48 -2.68
N PRO A 446 -1.56 -17.62 -3.14
CA PRO A 446 -2.72 -17.66 -4.06
C PRO A 446 -3.98 -16.97 -3.54
N CYS A 447 -4.12 -16.81 -2.22
CA CYS A 447 -5.30 -16.25 -1.57
C CYS A 447 -5.04 -14.92 -0.86
N LEU A 448 -3.83 -14.37 -0.95
CA LEU A 448 -3.45 -13.15 -0.26
C LEU A 448 -2.75 -12.20 -1.22
N ALA A 449 -3.33 -11.01 -1.38
CA ALA A 449 -2.73 -9.90 -2.09
C ALA A 449 -2.59 -8.72 -1.13
N THR A 450 -1.41 -8.11 -1.04
CA THR A 450 -1.21 -6.87 -0.29
C THR A 450 -1.09 -5.71 -1.27
N ALA A 451 -1.90 -4.68 -1.08
CA ALA A 451 -1.92 -3.49 -1.93
C ALA A 451 -1.23 -2.33 -1.22
N THR A 452 -0.17 -1.78 -1.81
CA THR A 452 0.55 -0.63 -1.29
C THR A 452 0.45 0.55 -2.25
N TYR A 453 -0.34 1.55 -1.87
CA TYR A 453 -0.43 2.82 -2.58
C TYR A 453 0.72 3.75 -2.21
N LEU A 454 1.40 4.26 -3.23
CA LEU A 454 2.55 5.16 -3.14
C LEU A 454 2.30 6.42 -3.96
N SER A 455 2.91 7.53 -3.56
CA SER A 455 2.87 8.80 -4.29
C SER A 455 4.22 9.51 -4.15
N ALA A 456 4.73 10.00 -5.27
CA ALA A 456 5.97 10.77 -5.33
C ALA A 456 5.71 12.28 -5.23
N ALA A 457 6.75 13.05 -4.92
CA ALA A 457 6.65 14.50 -4.78
C ALA A 457 6.50 15.24 -6.12
N SER A 458 6.96 14.63 -7.21
CA SER A 458 6.90 15.19 -8.58
C SER A 458 6.65 14.10 -9.62
N MET A 459 6.36 14.52 -10.85
CA MET A 459 6.18 13.60 -11.97
C MET A 459 7.49 12.87 -12.32
N GLU A 460 8.62 13.56 -12.29
CA GLU A 460 9.94 13.00 -12.63
C GLU A 460 10.34 11.93 -11.61
N THR A 461 10.19 12.23 -10.32
CA THR A 461 10.49 11.26 -9.25
C THR A 461 9.56 10.05 -9.33
N SER A 462 8.28 10.24 -9.67
CA SER A 462 7.36 9.12 -9.91
C SER A 462 7.81 8.24 -11.07
N GLN A 463 8.19 8.84 -12.20
CA GLN A 463 8.66 8.11 -13.38
C GLN A 463 9.96 7.36 -13.10
N GLU A 464 10.89 7.95 -12.37
CA GLU A 464 12.14 7.31 -11.96
C GLU A 464 11.86 6.05 -11.12
N TRP A 465 11.02 6.17 -10.08
CA TRP A 465 10.63 5.03 -9.24
C TRP A 465 9.90 3.95 -10.04
N GLN A 466 8.92 4.32 -10.86
CA GLN A 466 8.18 3.35 -11.67
C GLN A 466 9.09 2.64 -12.67
N SER A 467 10.02 3.37 -13.31
CA SER A 467 10.99 2.80 -14.25
C SER A 467 11.97 1.83 -13.58
N ALA A 468 12.34 2.10 -12.33
CA ALA A 468 13.22 1.22 -11.55
C ALA A 468 12.50 -0.03 -11.02
N LEU A 469 11.23 0.11 -10.59
CA LEU A 469 10.46 -0.98 -9.98
C LEU A 469 9.83 -1.92 -11.01
N LYS A 470 9.33 -1.38 -12.13
CA LYS A 470 8.55 -2.13 -13.12
C LYS A 470 9.30 -3.34 -13.71
N PRO A 471 10.60 -3.26 -14.09
CA PRO A 471 11.34 -4.41 -14.60
C PRO A 471 11.57 -5.52 -13.58
N LEU A 472 11.42 -5.21 -12.28
CA LEU A 472 11.64 -6.14 -11.17
C LEU A 472 10.35 -6.85 -10.74
N CYS A 473 9.19 -6.34 -11.19
CA CYS A 473 7.88 -6.92 -10.99
C CYS A 473 7.66 -8.10 -11.96
N ALA A 474 7.15 -9.23 -11.48
CA ALA A 474 6.99 -10.43 -12.31
C ALA A 474 5.67 -10.42 -13.10
N PRO A 475 5.68 -10.65 -14.43
CA PRO A 475 4.46 -11.01 -15.15
C PRO A 475 4.14 -12.49 -14.89
N GLN A 476 2.98 -12.80 -14.29
CA GLN A 476 2.73 -14.19 -13.84
C GLN A 476 2.37 -15.21 -14.92
N VAL A 477 2.23 -14.82 -16.19
CA VAL A 477 1.86 -15.79 -17.24
C VAL A 477 2.48 -15.50 -18.61
N ALA A 478 2.96 -14.27 -18.86
CA ALA A 478 3.48 -13.92 -20.18
C ALA A 478 4.94 -14.37 -20.32
N LYS A 479 5.18 -15.39 -21.15
CA LYS A 479 6.50 -15.53 -21.79
C LYS A 479 6.76 -14.22 -22.51
N ALA A 480 7.87 -13.55 -22.17
CA ALA A 480 8.34 -12.40 -22.94
C ALA A 480 8.32 -12.78 -24.44
N PRO A 481 7.90 -11.85 -25.33
CA PRO A 481 7.82 -12.13 -26.75
C PRO A 481 9.13 -12.78 -27.23
N LYS A 482 9.01 -13.84 -28.04
CA LYS A 482 10.16 -14.64 -28.51
C LYS A 482 11.20 -13.82 -29.28
N VAL A 483 10.82 -12.62 -29.74
CA VAL A 483 11.69 -11.67 -30.42
C VAL A 483 12.21 -10.67 -29.38
N GLN A 484 13.54 -10.60 -29.24
CA GLN A 484 14.20 -9.65 -28.34
C GLN A 484 13.76 -8.22 -28.66
N LYS A 485 13.50 -7.42 -27.61
CA LYS A 485 13.16 -5.98 -27.65
C LYS A 485 11.76 -5.58 -28.15
N LEU A 486 10.84 -6.50 -28.44
CA LEU A 486 9.42 -6.14 -28.65
C LEU A 486 8.75 -5.74 -27.34
N ARG A 487 8.00 -4.63 -27.33
CA ARG A 487 7.17 -4.19 -26.20
C ARG A 487 5.70 -4.34 -26.54
N GLN A 488 4.90 -4.91 -25.64
CA GLN A 488 3.45 -4.92 -25.79
C GLN A 488 2.87 -3.65 -25.16
N LEU A 489 2.15 -2.85 -25.94
CA LEU A 489 1.38 -1.72 -25.43
C LEU A 489 -0.04 -2.19 -25.16
N ARG A 490 -0.50 -1.96 -23.93
CA ARG A 490 -1.91 -2.13 -23.56
C ARG A 490 -2.38 -0.84 -22.92
N CYS A 491 -3.29 -0.15 -23.58
CA CYS A 491 -3.83 1.15 -23.13
C CYS A 491 -5.34 1.12 -23.25
N LEU A 492 -6.04 1.59 -22.22
CA LEU A 492 -7.49 1.76 -22.26
C LEU A 492 -7.83 3.23 -22.00
N HIS A 493 -8.43 3.87 -23.00
CA HIS A 493 -9.14 5.13 -22.80
C HIS A 493 -10.56 4.78 -22.38
N LEU A 494 -10.94 5.18 -21.17
CA LEU A 494 -12.26 4.91 -20.60
C LEU A 494 -12.95 6.23 -20.28
N THR A 495 -14.13 6.47 -20.83
CA THR A 495 -15.04 7.50 -20.34
C THR A 495 -16.21 6.84 -19.61
N VAL A 496 -16.41 7.21 -18.35
CA VAL A 496 -17.61 6.87 -17.60
C VAL A 496 -18.62 7.98 -17.84
N LEU A 497 -19.61 7.71 -18.71
CA LEU A 497 -20.56 8.72 -19.17
C LEU A 497 -21.66 8.95 -18.14
N GLU A 498 -22.54 7.96 -17.97
CA GLU A 498 -23.74 8.09 -17.16
C GLU A 498 -24.22 6.72 -16.67
N ALA A 499 -24.99 6.69 -15.59
CA ALA A 499 -25.78 5.52 -15.20
C ALA A 499 -27.28 5.84 -15.27
N GLN A 500 -28.09 4.81 -15.47
CA GLN A 500 -29.54 4.92 -15.49
C GLN A 500 -30.19 3.90 -14.56
N ARG A 501 -31.34 4.28 -14.00
CA ARG A 501 -32.19 3.41 -13.17
C ARG A 501 -31.46 2.85 -11.92
N LEU A 502 -30.55 3.62 -11.33
CA LEU A 502 -29.97 3.23 -10.04
C LEU A 502 -31.03 3.30 -8.93
N PRO A 503 -31.08 2.34 -7.99
CA PRO A 503 -32.08 2.36 -6.92
C PRO A 503 -31.82 3.50 -5.93
N GLN A 504 -32.49 4.64 -6.12
CA GLN A 504 -32.24 5.88 -5.35
C GLN A 504 -32.31 5.72 -3.82
N ARG A 505 -33.11 4.76 -3.33
CA ARG A 505 -33.22 4.45 -1.90
C ARG A 505 -31.97 3.76 -1.34
N LEU A 506 -31.28 2.97 -2.16
CA LEU A 506 -30.08 2.23 -1.79
C LEU A 506 -28.81 3.01 -2.14
N VAL A 507 -28.85 3.77 -3.24
CA VAL A 507 -27.70 4.48 -3.83
C VAL A 507 -28.04 5.96 -3.98
N ALA A 508 -28.02 6.69 -2.86
CA ALA A 508 -28.36 8.11 -2.85
C ALA A 508 -27.23 9.00 -3.39
N ASN A 509 -25.98 8.59 -3.21
CA ASN A 509 -24.78 9.35 -3.59
C ASN A 509 -23.82 8.45 -4.39
N PRO A 510 -24.17 8.06 -5.63
CA PRO A 510 -23.35 7.16 -6.43
C PRO A 510 -22.03 7.80 -6.85
N TYR A 511 -20.99 6.98 -6.86
CA TYR A 511 -19.75 7.18 -7.61
C TYR A 511 -19.22 5.83 -8.06
N CYS A 512 -18.35 5.82 -9.07
CA CYS A 512 -17.77 4.60 -9.61
C CYS A 512 -16.30 4.50 -9.20
N VAL A 513 -15.83 3.30 -8.86
CA VAL A 513 -14.41 2.97 -8.70
C VAL A 513 -14.02 2.06 -9.85
N ILE A 514 -12.94 2.43 -10.53
CA ILE A 514 -12.39 1.68 -11.66
C ILE A 514 -11.19 0.86 -11.17
N ALA A 515 -11.20 -0.43 -11.50
CA ALA A 515 -10.13 -1.36 -11.18
C ALA A 515 -9.67 -2.16 -12.40
N LEU A 516 -8.36 -2.41 -12.48
CA LEU A 516 -7.72 -3.30 -13.45
C LEU A 516 -7.46 -4.65 -12.76
N GLY A 517 -8.28 -5.65 -13.07
CA GLY A 517 -8.38 -6.87 -12.26
C GLY A 517 -8.75 -6.52 -10.82
N SER A 518 -7.84 -6.80 -9.87
CA SER A 518 -8.02 -6.45 -8.45
C SER A 518 -7.48 -5.06 -8.06
N ALA A 519 -6.83 -4.34 -8.98
CA ALA A 519 -6.14 -3.09 -8.68
C ALA A 519 -7.08 -1.89 -8.84
N LYS A 520 -7.57 -1.28 -7.74
CA LYS A 520 -8.35 -0.02 -7.81
C LYS A 520 -7.41 1.13 -8.25
N VAL A 521 -7.69 1.75 -9.39
CA VAL A 521 -6.80 2.72 -10.07
C VAL A 521 -7.41 4.10 -10.28
N ALA A 522 -8.73 4.23 -10.35
CA ALA A 522 -9.40 5.52 -10.55
C ALA A 522 -10.79 5.54 -9.90
N ARG A 523 -11.40 6.72 -9.77
CA ARG A 523 -12.81 6.86 -9.36
C ARG A 523 -13.44 8.09 -10.02
N THR A 524 -14.76 8.08 -10.16
CA THR A 524 -15.53 9.27 -10.55
C THR A 524 -15.89 10.13 -9.34
N LYS A 525 -16.37 11.35 -9.59
CA LYS A 525 -16.97 12.21 -8.57
C LYS A 525 -18.32 11.65 -8.10
N VAL A 526 -18.72 12.09 -6.92
CA VAL A 526 -20.00 11.71 -6.32
C VAL A 526 -21.10 12.55 -6.96
N GLN A 527 -22.11 11.89 -7.54
CA GLN A 527 -23.21 12.54 -8.24
C GLN A 527 -24.55 12.10 -7.65
N PRO A 528 -25.17 12.87 -6.74
CA PRO A 528 -26.39 12.46 -6.05
C PRO A 528 -27.62 12.48 -6.97
N SER A 529 -27.81 11.39 -7.73
CA SER A 529 -28.90 11.20 -8.69
C SER A 529 -29.16 9.71 -8.90
N SER A 530 -30.39 9.34 -9.26
CA SER A 530 -30.71 7.98 -9.75
C SER A 530 -30.28 7.74 -11.20
N ASN A 531 -30.00 8.83 -11.92
CA ASN A 531 -29.41 8.82 -13.25
C ASN A 531 -28.20 9.79 -13.24
N PRO A 532 -27.09 9.43 -12.59
CA PRO A 532 -25.92 10.30 -12.51
C PRO A 532 -25.23 10.42 -13.88
N VAL A 533 -24.77 11.64 -14.18
CA VAL A 533 -23.93 11.93 -15.36
C VAL A 533 -22.58 12.40 -14.83
N TRP A 534 -21.52 11.70 -15.24
CA TRP A 534 -20.14 12.00 -14.87
C TRP A 534 -19.39 12.64 -16.04
N ASP A 535 -19.45 12.01 -17.21
CA ASP A 535 -18.64 12.38 -18.38
C ASP A 535 -17.16 12.56 -18.02
N GLU A 536 -16.62 11.60 -17.26
CA GLU A 536 -15.24 11.63 -16.76
C GLU A 536 -14.37 10.64 -17.53
N GLU A 537 -13.23 11.14 -18.03
CA GLU A 537 -12.26 10.38 -18.82
C GLU A 537 -11.07 9.91 -17.98
N PHE A 538 -10.65 8.67 -18.21
CA PHE A 538 -9.53 8.02 -17.57
C PHE A 538 -8.62 7.37 -18.63
N LEU A 539 -7.36 7.79 -18.64
CA LEU A 539 -6.31 7.16 -19.44
C LEU A 539 -5.58 6.11 -18.59
N LEU A 540 -5.84 4.84 -18.89
CA LEU A 540 -5.20 3.70 -18.23
C LEU A 540 -4.12 3.14 -19.14
N ASP A 541 -2.93 3.72 -19.04
CA ASP A 541 -1.76 3.33 -19.83
C ASP A 541 -0.99 2.16 -19.21
N ASP A 542 -0.33 1.40 -20.09
CA ASP A 542 0.67 0.39 -19.74
C ASP A 542 0.14 -0.73 -18.82
N ILE A 543 -1.07 -1.19 -19.17
CA ILE A 543 -1.82 -2.24 -18.46
C ILE A 543 -1.03 -3.56 -18.51
N PRO A 544 -0.73 -4.20 -17.37
CA PRO A 544 0.03 -5.45 -17.35
C PRO A 544 -0.65 -6.59 -18.15
N PRO A 545 0.08 -7.44 -18.88
CA PRO A 545 -0.47 -8.53 -19.72
C PRO A 545 -1.40 -9.53 -19.01
N ASP A 546 -1.24 -9.70 -17.70
CA ASP A 546 -2.02 -10.59 -16.85
C ASP A 546 -3.36 -9.98 -16.39
N VAL A 547 -3.56 -8.68 -16.60
CA VAL A 547 -4.89 -8.06 -16.40
C VAL A 547 -5.80 -8.47 -17.54
N LEU A 548 -6.85 -9.22 -17.21
CA LEU A 548 -7.83 -9.69 -18.19
C LEU A 548 -9.15 -8.92 -18.13
N THR A 549 -9.44 -8.28 -16.99
CA THR A 549 -10.73 -7.63 -16.77
C THR A 549 -10.58 -6.16 -16.37
N LEU A 550 -11.50 -5.35 -16.85
CA LEU A 550 -11.84 -4.04 -16.31
C LEU A 550 -13.03 -4.20 -15.37
N ASN A 551 -12.87 -3.81 -14.12
CA ASN A 551 -13.94 -3.86 -13.14
C ASN A 551 -14.37 -2.43 -12.82
N VAL A 552 -15.66 -2.13 -12.95
CA VAL A 552 -16.26 -0.85 -12.56
C VAL A 552 -17.28 -1.12 -11.47
N THR A 553 -16.97 -0.68 -10.26
CA THR A 553 -17.83 -0.89 -9.08
C THR A 553 -18.53 0.40 -8.73
N VAL A 554 -19.85 0.37 -8.64
CA VAL A 554 -20.67 1.46 -8.13
C VAL A 554 -20.65 1.40 -6.60
N TYR A 555 -20.34 2.55 -5.99
CA TYR A 555 -20.36 2.77 -4.56
C TYR A 555 -21.42 3.81 -4.21
N ASN A 556 -21.98 3.70 -3.01
CA ASN A 556 -22.77 4.75 -2.40
C ASN A 556 -21.95 5.45 -1.32
N LYS A 557 -21.75 6.76 -1.47
CA LYS A 557 -21.04 7.56 -0.47
C LYS A 557 -21.87 7.72 0.80
N ALA A 558 -21.30 7.30 1.93
CA ALA A 558 -21.95 7.40 3.23
C ALA A 558 -21.85 8.83 3.78
N LYS A 559 -22.93 9.31 4.42
CA LYS A 559 -22.90 10.59 5.17
C LYS A 559 -22.03 10.49 6.43
N ARG A 560 -22.01 9.31 7.05
CA ARG A 560 -21.21 8.94 8.23
C ARG A 560 -20.86 7.46 8.12
N GLY A 561 -19.60 7.09 8.32
CA GLY A 561 -19.13 5.70 8.21
C GLY A 561 -18.39 5.43 6.91
N LYS A 562 -18.23 4.14 6.57
CA LYS A 562 -17.58 3.67 5.34
C LYS A 562 -18.55 3.72 4.17
N ASP A 563 -18.01 3.98 2.99
CA ASP A 563 -18.76 3.89 1.73
C ASP A 563 -19.11 2.43 1.44
N THR A 564 -20.25 2.19 0.81
CA THR A 564 -20.77 0.83 0.57
C THR A 564 -20.71 0.47 -0.90
N GLU A 565 -20.15 -0.70 -1.21
CA GLU A 565 -20.24 -1.32 -2.55
C GLU A 565 -21.67 -1.78 -2.80
N VAL A 566 -22.22 -1.44 -3.96
CA VAL A 566 -23.64 -1.69 -4.25
C VAL A 566 -23.84 -2.53 -5.51
N ALA A 567 -23.08 -2.27 -6.56
CA ALA A 567 -23.15 -3.01 -7.81
C ALA A 567 -21.79 -3.02 -8.51
N ASP A 568 -21.57 -4.01 -9.37
CA ASP A 568 -20.36 -4.18 -10.14
C ASP A 568 -20.64 -4.48 -11.62
N LEU A 569 -19.63 -4.16 -12.43
CA LEU A 569 -19.57 -4.45 -13.85
C LEU A 569 -18.18 -4.98 -14.15
N ILE A 570 -18.10 -6.13 -14.79
CA ILE A 570 -16.86 -6.76 -15.21
C ILE A 570 -16.86 -6.87 -16.74
N ILE A 571 -15.86 -6.26 -17.37
CA ILE A 571 -15.65 -6.29 -18.82
C ILE A 571 -14.35 -7.03 -19.12
N GLU A 572 -14.41 -8.04 -19.98
CA GLU A 572 -13.21 -8.74 -20.46
C GLU A 572 -12.47 -7.88 -21.49
N LEU A 573 -11.20 -7.55 -21.22
CA LEU A 573 -10.38 -6.71 -22.11
C LEU A 573 -10.15 -7.38 -23.47
N ASN A 574 -10.10 -8.71 -23.53
CA ASN A 574 -9.93 -9.45 -24.78
C ASN A 574 -11.18 -9.40 -25.68
N GLY A 575 -12.34 -9.00 -25.13
CA GLY A 575 -13.57 -8.81 -25.90
C GLY A 575 -13.66 -7.44 -26.59
N LEU A 576 -12.77 -6.49 -26.25
CA LEU A 576 -12.75 -5.16 -26.83
C LEU A 576 -11.99 -5.18 -28.17
N SER A 577 -12.54 -4.51 -29.19
CA SER A 577 -11.88 -4.35 -30.48
C SER A 577 -10.65 -3.44 -30.36
N ASN A 578 -9.56 -3.83 -31.03
CA ASN A 578 -8.31 -3.08 -30.96
C ASN A 578 -8.41 -1.77 -31.75
N GLY A 579 -8.24 -0.64 -31.07
CA GLY A 579 -8.18 0.69 -31.67
C GLY A 579 -9.52 1.35 -31.99
N ASP A 580 -10.62 0.59 -31.99
CA ASP A 580 -11.96 1.13 -32.20
C ASP A 580 -12.51 1.79 -30.93
N GLU A 581 -13.30 2.84 -31.13
CA GLU A 581 -14.07 3.46 -30.05
C GLU A 581 -15.47 2.84 -30.00
N VAL A 582 -15.81 2.30 -28.84
CA VAL A 582 -17.10 1.64 -28.60
C VAL A 582 -17.81 2.38 -27.48
N GLU A 583 -19.07 2.77 -27.71
CA GLU A 583 -19.93 3.40 -26.72
C GLU A 583 -21.19 2.54 -26.50
N GLU A 584 -21.33 1.96 -25.31
CA GLU A 584 -22.37 0.96 -25.03
C GLU A 584 -22.95 1.08 -23.61
N TRP A 585 -24.16 0.53 -23.45
CA TRP A 585 -24.82 0.36 -22.16
C TRP A 585 -24.54 -1.03 -21.60
N TYR A 586 -23.98 -1.07 -20.39
CA TYR A 586 -23.65 -2.29 -19.68
C TYR A 586 -24.58 -2.48 -18.48
N HIS A 587 -25.13 -3.68 -18.31
CA HIS A 587 -26.00 -3.98 -17.18
C HIS A 587 -25.19 -4.15 -15.90
N LEU A 588 -25.69 -3.61 -14.79
CA LEU A 588 -25.03 -3.70 -13.49
C LEU A 588 -25.47 -4.96 -12.74
N THR A 589 -24.52 -5.64 -12.10
CA THR A 589 -24.79 -6.78 -11.21
C THR A 589 -24.77 -6.28 -9.77
N GLY A 590 -25.78 -6.58 -8.98
CA GLY A 590 -25.84 -6.13 -7.59
C GLY A 590 -25.04 -7.00 -6.63
N VAL A 591 -24.43 -6.39 -5.61
CA VAL A 591 -23.75 -7.12 -4.51
C VAL A 591 -24.77 -7.88 -3.63
N THR A 592 -26.04 -7.44 -3.63
CA THR A 592 -27.15 -8.19 -3.03
C THR A 592 -28.22 -8.46 -4.09
N PRO A 593 -28.86 -9.66 -4.10
CA PRO A 593 -29.80 -10.07 -5.15
C PRO A 593 -31.14 -9.29 -5.15
N VAL A 594 -31.23 -8.19 -4.41
CA VAL A 594 -32.47 -7.44 -4.23
C VAL A 594 -32.60 -6.36 -5.32
N GLY A 595 -33.21 -6.72 -6.45
CA GLY A 595 -33.75 -5.77 -7.44
C GLY A 595 -32.92 -5.55 -8.71
N GLU A 596 -33.43 -4.72 -9.61
CA GLU A 596 -32.71 -4.25 -10.81
C GLU A 596 -31.76 -3.12 -10.45
N TRP A 597 -30.48 -3.25 -10.80
CA TRP A 597 -29.42 -2.31 -10.45
C TRP A 597 -29.14 -1.26 -11.52
N GLY A 598 -29.90 -1.28 -12.62
CA GLY A 598 -29.78 -0.31 -13.70
C GLY A 598 -28.65 -0.65 -14.67
N SER A 599 -28.12 0.36 -15.35
CA SER A 599 -27.08 0.17 -16.36
C SER A 599 -26.13 1.35 -16.40
N LEU A 600 -24.88 1.10 -16.78
CA LEU A 600 -23.82 2.08 -16.89
C LEU A 600 -23.42 2.24 -18.36
N ARG A 601 -23.40 3.47 -18.86
CA ARG A 601 -22.95 3.80 -20.20
C ARG A 601 -21.46 4.11 -20.16
N LEU A 602 -20.68 3.36 -20.94
CA LEU A 602 -19.24 3.53 -21.02
C LEU A 602 -18.83 3.77 -22.47
N ARG A 603 -17.84 4.63 -22.66
CA ARG A 603 -17.11 4.76 -23.92
C ARG A 603 -15.70 4.24 -23.70
N THR A 604 -15.27 3.30 -24.52
CA THR A 604 -13.98 2.62 -24.40
C THR A 604 -13.24 2.60 -25.71
N ARG A 605 -11.94 2.87 -25.67
CA ARG A 605 -11.01 2.62 -26.78
C ARG A 605 -9.80 1.86 -26.25
N TYR A 606 -9.69 0.59 -26.60
CA TYR A 606 -8.64 -0.30 -26.12
C TYR A 606 -7.58 -0.51 -27.20
N LEU A 607 -6.33 -0.22 -26.87
CA LEU A 607 -5.17 -0.42 -27.74
C LEU A 607 -4.33 -1.57 -27.19
N HIS A 608 -4.08 -2.56 -28.02
CA HIS A 608 -3.32 -3.77 -27.73
C HIS A 608 -2.36 -4.09 -28.87
N ASP A 609 -1.28 -3.33 -28.94
CA ASP A 609 -0.32 -3.38 -30.05
C ASP A 609 1.04 -3.93 -29.62
N LEU A 610 1.78 -4.46 -30.60
CA LEU A 610 3.20 -4.76 -30.45
C LEU A 610 4.02 -3.61 -31.00
N ILE A 611 4.80 -2.99 -30.13
CA ILE A 611 5.72 -1.90 -30.46
C ILE A 611 7.11 -2.49 -30.68
N MET A 612 7.70 -2.16 -31.82
CA MET A 612 9.08 -2.48 -32.19
C MET A 612 10.08 -1.65 -31.36
N PRO A 613 11.37 -1.97 -31.40
CA PRO A 613 12.40 -1.08 -30.86
C PRO A 613 12.35 0.30 -31.55
N PRO A 614 12.69 1.40 -30.84
CA PRO A 614 12.62 2.75 -31.40
C PRO A 614 13.45 2.91 -32.68
N GLU A 615 14.52 2.12 -32.85
CA GLU A 615 15.39 2.13 -34.03
C GLU A 615 14.64 1.76 -35.32
N GLU A 616 13.63 0.90 -35.23
CA GLU A 616 12.83 0.47 -36.38
C GLU A 616 11.89 1.58 -36.88
N TYR A 617 11.61 2.59 -36.05
CA TYR A 617 10.76 3.73 -36.41
C TYR A 617 11.55 4.92 -36.95
N LEU A 618 12.90 4.88 -36.94
CA LEU A 618 13.74 5.99 -37.41
C LEU A 618 13.42 6.41 -38.86
N PRO A 619 13.23 5.49 -39.83
CA PRO A 619 12.91 5.92 -41.20
C PRO A 619 11.57 6.68 -41.29
N LEU A 620 10.55 6.23 -40.54
CA LEU A 620 9.26 6.92 -40.48
C LEU A 620 9.39 8.28 -39.78
N LYS A 621 10.16 8.35 -38.70
CA LYS A 621 10.45 9.58 -37.99
C LYS A 621 11.14 10.59 -38.91
N ASP A 622 12.16 10.18 -39.66
CA ASP A 622 12.89 11.04 -40.59
C ASP A 622 11.95 11.58 -41.68
N LEU A 623 11.11 10.72 -42.26
CA LEU A 623 10.08 11.09 -43.24
C LEU A 623 9.04 12.09 -42.67
N LEU A 624 8.62 11.92 -41.41
CA LEU A 624 7.69 12.84 -40.76
C LEU A 624 8.32 14.21 -40.50
N LEU A 625 9.63 14.26 -40.27
CA LEU A 625 10.39 15.45 -39.88
C LEU A 625 10.98 16.22 -41.07
N GLU A 626 10.74 15.78 -42.31
CA GLU A 626 11.17 16.51 -43.51
C GLU A 626 10.63 17.95 -43.51
N MET A 627 11.42 18.90 -44.03
CA MET A 627 11.11 20.34 -43.94
C MET A 627 9.79 20.74 -44.61
N ASN A 628 9.38 20.01 -45.65
CA ASN A 628 8.16 20.27 -46.41
C ASN A 628 6.91 19.62 -45.78
N LEU A 629 7.06 18.73 -44.79
CA LEU A 629 5.98 18.05 -44.09
C LEU A 629 5.00 17.30 -45.02
N GLU A 630 5.43 16.84 -46.20
CA GLU A 630 4.53 16.22 -47.20
C GLU A 630 3.82 14.96 -46.67
N VAL A 631 4.52 14.17 -45.86
CA VAL A 631 3.94 12.99 -45.21
C VAL A 631 2.87 13.39 -44.19
N VAL A 632 3.12 14.44 -43.40
CA VAL A 632 2.16 14.97 -42.42
C VAL A 632 0.91 15.49 -43.13
N LYS A 633 1.06 16.21 -44.24
CA LYS A 633 -0.06 16.68 -45.07
C LYS A 633 -0.87 15.52 -45.63
N SER A 634 -0.19 14.51 -46.19
CA SER A 634 -0.83 13.30 -46.72
C SER A 634 -1.61 12.54 -45.64
N LEU A 635 -1.05 12.45 -44.42
CA LEU A 635 -1.73 11.84 -43.27
C LEU A 635 -2.94 12.67 -42.82
N ALA A 636 -2.86 14.00 -42.88
CA ALA A 636 -3.98 14.88 -42.56
C ALA A 636 -5.20 14.60 -43.45
N ASP A 637 -4.95 14.39 -44.74
CA ASP A 637 -6.00 14.09 -45.73
C ASP A 637 -6.59 12.69 -45.52
N LEU A 638 -5.74 11.69 -45.26
CA LEU A 638 -6.17 10.30 -45.03
C LEU A 638 -6.93 10.11 -43.71
N CYS A 639 -6.48 10.75 -42.63
CA CYS A 639 -6.99 10.56 -41.28
C CYS A 639 -7.98 11.66 -40.84
N HIS A 640 -8.71 12.28 -41.77
CA HIS A 640 -9.62 13.38 -41.47
C HIS A 640 -10.72 13.02 -40.43
N LEU A 641 -11.09 11.74 -40.32
CA LEU A 641 -12.03 11.23 -39.30
C LEU A 641 -11.37 11.02 -37.92
N ASP A 642 -10.07 10.73 -37.88
CA ASP A 642 -9.26 10.47 -36.67
C ASP A 642 -8.22 11.59 -36.42
N ARG A 643 -8.59 12.83 -36.73
CA ARG A 643 -7.66 13.99 -36.65
C ARG A 643 -7.09 14.23 -35.25
N ILE A 644 -7.84 13.94 -34.18
CA ILE A 644 -7.41 14.15 -32.79
C ILE A 644 -6.28 13.16 -32.41
N PRO A 645 -6.43 11.84 -32.60
CA PRO A 645 -5.32 10.88 -32.45
C PRO A 645 -4.07 11.25 -33.27
N LEU A 646 -4.26 11.65 -34.53
CA LEU A 646 -3.15 12.04 -35.41
C LEU A 646 -2.43 13.29 -34.88
N ALA A 647 -3.18 14.36 -34.59
CA ALA A 647 -2.63 15.61 -34.03
C ALA A 647 -1.88 15.37 -32.72
N THR A 648 -2.46 14.57 -31.83
CA THR A 648 -1.84 14.19 -30.55
C THR A 648 -0.51 13.47 -30.77
N SER A 649 -0.46 12.53 -31.73
CA SER A 649 0.74 11.76 -32.04
C SER A 649 1.83 12.62 -32.68
N LEU A 650 1.47 13.45 -33.66
CA LEU A 650 2.39 14.38 -34.33
C LEU A 650 2.97 15.38 -33.32
N LEU A 651 2.12 16.00 -32.49
CA LEU A 651 2.58 16.96 -31.50
C LEU A 651 3.55 16.31 -30.49
N ARG A 652 3.33 15.06 -30.09
CA ARG A 652 4.26 14.31 -29.22
C ARG A 652 5.61 14.09 -29.89
N VAL A 653 5.63 13.67 -31.16
CA VAL A 653 6.87 13.44 -31.93
C VAL A 653 7.64 14.75 -32.12
N PHE A 654 7.00 15.80 -32.62
CA PHE A 654 7.66 17.08 -32.89
C PHE A 654 8.14 17.77 -31.61
N ARG A 655 7.38 17.67 -30.52
CA ARG A 655 7.80 18.18 -29.20
C ARG A 655 9.01 17.43 -28.65
N HIS A 656 9.11 16.12 -28.86
CA HIS A 656 10.29 15.35 -28.48
C HIS A 656 11.56 15.88 -29.19
N GLU A 657 11.41 16.27 -30.45
CA GLU A 657 12.48 16.87 -31.27
C GLU A 657 12.64 18.39 -31.10
N LYS A 658 11.81 19.03 -30.27
CA LYS A 658 11.76 20.50 -30.06
C LYS A 658 11.48 21.29 -31.36
N ARG A 659 10.65 20.73 -32.24
CA ARG A 659 10.25 21.29 -33.54
C ARG A 659 8.74 21.56 -33.65
N GLU A 660 8.04 21.67 -32.53
CA GLU A 660 6.60 21.98 -32.49
C GLU A 660 6.26 23.31 -33.18
N ALA A 661 7.15 24.31 -33.09
CA ALA A 661 6.99 25.59 -33.73
C ALA A 661 7.02 25.46 -35.26
N ASP A 662 7.99 24.70 -35.79
CA ASP A 662 8.12 24.44 -37.23
C ASP A 662 6.87 23.76 -37.78
N LEU A 663 6.34 22.75 -37.06
CA LEU A 663 5.12 22.03 -37.43
C LEU A 663 3.92 22.98 -37.52
N LEU A 664 3.70 23.78 -36.48
CA LEU A 664 2.57 24.69 -36.41
C LEU A 664 2.69 25.81 -37.45
N GLN A 665 3.87 26.41 -37.60
CA GLN A 665 4.10 27.49 -38.57
C GLN A 665 3.84 27.04 -40.00
N ASN A 666 4.42 25.92 -40.44
CA ASN A 666 4.23 25.42 -41.81
C ASN A 666 2.76 25.09 -42.10
N LEU A 667 2.06 24.44 -41.16
CA LEU A 667 0.66 24.08 -41.35
C LEU A 667 -0.27 25.30 -41.28
N MET A 668 0.04 26.30 -40.45
CA MET A 668 -0.71 27.56 -40.38
C MET A 668 -0.50 28.40 -41.64
N GLU A 669 0.75 28.58 -42.09
CA GLU A 669 1.06 29.28 -43.34
C GLU A 669 0.34 28.65 -44.53
N GLN A 670 0.34 27.32 -44.62
CA GLN A 670 -0.38 26.63 -45.68
C GLN A 670 -1.91 26.79 -45.60
N GLU A 671 -2.48 26.81 -44.39
CA GLU A 671 -3.92 27.06 -44.22
C GLU A 671 -4.29 28.50 -44.57
N ILE A 672 -3.41 29.47 -44.26
CA ILE A 672 -3.53 30.86 -44.67
C ILE A 672 -3.46 30.99 -46.20
N ASP A 673 -2.50 30.33 -46.85
CA ASP A 673 -2.34 30.35 -48.31
C ASP A 673 -3.51 29.69 -49.06
N ARG A 674 -4.17 28.71 -48.42
CA ARG A 674 -5.30 27.97 -48.99
C ARG A 674 -6.64 28.69 -48.82
N GLU A 675 -6.81 29.46 -47.74
CA GLU A 675 -8.08 30.08 -47.40
C GLU A 675 -8.29 31.40 -48.15
N GLU A 676 -9.35 31.48 -48.95
CA GLU A 676 -9.67 32.68 -49.74
C GLU A 676 -10.39 33.76 -48.91
N GLU A 677 -11.06 33.37 -47.81
CA GLU A 677 -11.86 34.27 -46.99
C GLU A 677 -11.31 34.38 -45.55
N THR A 678 -10.97 35.60 -45.12
CA THR A 678 -10.44 35.85 -43.77
C THR A 678 -11.44 35.53 -42.65
N SER A 679 -12.74 35.46 -42.97
CA SER A 679 -13.81 35.20 -42.00
C SER A 679 -13.94 33.73 -41.61
N THR A 680 -13.41 32.81 -42.42
CA THR A 680 -13.45 31.34 -42.24
C THR A 680 -12.11 30.75 -41.83
N LEU A 681 -11.04 31.54 -41.89
CA LEU A 681 -9.69 31.17 -41.46
C LEU A 681 -9.68 30.59 -40.03
N PHE A 682 -9.07 29.42 -39.88
CA PHE A 682 -8.98 28.65 -38.63
C PHE A 682 -10.33 28.30 -37.96
N ARG A 683 -11.44 28.34 -38.72
CA ARG A 683 -12.76 27.90 -38.23
C ARG A 683 -13.13 26.50 -38.70
N ALA A 684 -12.46 25.98 -39.74
CA ALA A 684 -12.63 24.62 -40.20
C ALA A 684 -12.09 23.63 -39.17
N ALA A 685 -12.73 22.47 -39.04
CA ALA A 685 -12.27 21.40 -38.17
C ALA A 685 -11.11 20.61 -38.83
N SER A 686 -9.98 21.30 -38.99
CA SER A 686 -8.76 20.85 -39.69
C SER A 686 -7.73 20.23 -38.73
N LEU A 687 -6.71 19.56 -39.28
CA LEU A 687 -5.59 19.06 -38.48
C LEU A 687 -4.83 20.22 -37.81
N THR A 688 -4.64 21.33 -38.53
CA THR A 688 -3.93 22.52 -38.05
C THR A 688 -4.63 23.15 -36.85
N THR A 689 -5.94 23.38 -36.93
CA THR A 689 -6.73 23.93 -35.81
C THR A 689 -6.73 22.99 -34.60
N THR A 690 -6.79 21.67 -34.84
CA THR A 690 -6.70 20.65 -33.78
C THR A 690 -5.31 20.66 -33.12
N LEU A 691 -4.22 20.73 -33.90
CA LEU A 691 -2.85 20.82 -33.40
C LEU A 691 -2.63 22.10 -32.58
N ALA A 692 -3.13 23.24 -33.07
CA ALA A 692 -3.06 24.51 -32.37
C ALA A 692 -3.80 24.44 -31.03
N ASP A 693 -5.01 23.90 -30.99
CA ASP A 693 -5.79 23.72 -29.76
C ASP A 693 -5.06 22.81 -28.74
N LEU A 694 -4.56 21.65 -29.19
CA LEU A 694 -3.81 20.73 -28.32
C LEU A 694 -2.51 21.36 -27.80
N TYR A 695 -1.79 22.09 -28.65
CA TYR A 695 -0.57 22.81 -28.25
C TYR A 695 -0.89 23.90 -27.21
N MET A 696 -1.89 24.74 -27.48
CA MET A 696 -2.35 25.79 -26.57
C MET A 696 -2.76 25.20 -25.22
N LYS A 697 -3.57 24.12 -25.20
CA LYS A 697 -3.91 23.42 -23.95
C LYS A 697 -2.66 22.95 -23.21
N SER A 698 -1.70 22.34 -23.90
CA SER A 698 -0.49 21.82 -23.25
C SER A 698 0.42 22.90 -22.65
N VAL A 699 0.51 24.08 -23.29
CA VAL A 699 1.44 25.16 -22.89
C VAL A 699 0.77 26.20 -21.99
N CYS A 700 -0.52 26.49 -22.20
CA CYS A 700 -1.24 27.53 -21.47
C CYS A 700 -1.96 27.05 -20.21
N THR A 701 -2.15 25.74 -20.00
CA THR A 701 -2.86 25.26 -18.80
C THR A 701 -2.25 25.78 -17.49
N PRO A 702 -0.93 25.74 -17.26
CA PRO A 702 -0.32 26.31 -16.05
C PRO A 702 -0.59 27.81 -15.89
N PHE A 703 -0.57 28.54 -17.01
CA PHE A 703 -0.88 29.97 -17.04
C PHE A 703 -2.34 30.24 -16.68
N LEU A 704 -3.29 29.49 -17.26
CA LEU A 704 -4.72 29.62 -16.97
C LEU A 704 -5.04 29.30 -15.51
N ILE A 705 -4.42 28.24 -14.97
CA ILE A 705 -4.58 27.91 -13.54
C ILE A 705 -4.04 29.04 -12.68
N ALA A 706 -2.84 29.56 -12.96
CA ALA A 706 -2.27 30.66 -12.19
C ALA A 706 -3.10 31.96 -12.27
N ALA A 707 -3.62 32.28 -13.46
CA ALA A 707 -4.37 33.51 -13.70
C ALA A 707 -5.81 33.46 -13.18
N LEU A 708 -6.49 32.31 -13.29
CA LEU A 708 -7.95 32.21 -13.11
C LEU A 708 -8.39 31.37 -11.92
N SER A 709 -7.54 30.52 -11.35
CA SER A 709 -7.95 29.56 -10.32
C SER A 709 -8.64 30.22 -9.12
N GLU A 710 -8.12 31.34 -8.64
CA GLU A 710 -8.68 32.03 -7.48
C GLU A 710 -10.08 32.60 -7.77
N THR A 711 -10.25 33.22 -8.93
CA THR A 711 -11.53 33.78 -9.37
C THR A 711 -12.57 32.68 -9.60
N ILE A 712 -12.17 31.56 -10.22
CA ILE A 712 -13.04 30.39 -10.41
C ILE A 712 -13.44 29.77 -9.07
N GLN A 713 -12.50 29.62 -8.13
CA GLN A 713 -12.81 29.12 -6.79
C GLN A 713 -13.82 30.02 -6.06
N ARG A 714 -13.66 31.34 -6.12
CA ARG A 714 -14.63 32.30 -5.56
C ARG A 714 -16.02 32.14 -6.16
N VAL A 715 -16.13 31.86 -7.46
CA VAL A 715 -17.43 31.59 -8.11
C VAL A 715 -18.02 30.27 -7.62
N LEU A 716 -17.21 29.21 -7.52
CA LEU A 716 -17.66 27.90 -7.06
C LEU A 716 -18.11 27.90 -5.58
N GLU A 717 -17.52 28.75 -4.76
CA GLU A 717 -17.91 28.94 -3.36
C GLU A 717 -19.09 29.92 -3.18
N SER A 718 -19.41 30.70 -4.21
CA SER A 718 -20.51 31.66 -4.19
C SER A 718 -21.86 30.95 -4.14
N LYS A 719 -22.78 31.49 -3.35
CA LYS A 719 -24.19 31.06 -3.35
C LYS A 719 -25.02 31.70 -4.45
N GLN A 720 -24.49 32.72 -5.13
CA GLN A 720 -25.17 33.44 -6.20
C GLN A 720 -25.02 32.69 -7.52
N ALA A 721 -26.13 32.46 -8.23
CA ALA A 721 -26.11 31.79 -9.53
C ALA A 721 -25.70 32.76 -10.66
N CYS A 722 -25.03 32.24 -11.68
CA CYS A 722 -24.74 32.94 -12.93
C CYS A 722 -25.68 32.52 -14.08
N GLU A 723 -26.70 31.69 -13.80
CA GLU A 723 -27.58 31.12 -14.82
C GLU A 723 -28.59 32.18 -15.32
N LEU A 724 -28.64 32.36 -16.63
CA LEU A 724 -29.52 33.31 -17.33
C LEU A 724 -30.42 32.61 -18.34
N ASN A 725 -30.23 31.31 -18.58
CA ASN A 725 -31.08 30.54 -19.46
C ASN A 725 -32.48 30.40 -18.82
N PRO A 726 -33.54 30.91 -19.46
CA PRO A 726 -34.90 30.83 -18.91
C PRO A 726 -35.39 29.41 -18.63
N SER A 727 -34.82 28.40 -19.30
CA SER A 727 -35.16 26.99 -19.11
C SER A 727 -34.42 26.31 -17.94
N LYS A 728 -33.42 26.97 -17.35
CA LYS A 728 -32.55 26.41 -16.30
C LYS A 728 -32.50 27.27 -15.02
N ILE A 729 -32.96 28.52 -15.09
CA ILE A 729 -33.04 29.40 -13.92
C ILE A 729 -34.09 28.88 -12.94
N ASP A 730 -33.77 28.89 -11.64
CA ASP A 730 -34.74 28.54 -10.60
C ASP A 730 -35.94 29.51 -10.70
N PRO A 731 -37.20 29.05 -10.66
CA PRO A 731 -38.37 29.92 -10.70
C PRO A 731 -38.38 31.04 -9.64
N ASN A 732 -37.64 30.86 -8.54
CA ASN A 732 -37.50 31.84 -7.46
C ASN A 732 -36.21 32.68 -7.53
N ALA A 733 -35.36 32.48 -8.54
CA ALA A 733 -34.11 33.22 -8.69
C ALA A 733 -34.32 34.58 -9.37
N ASP A 734 -33.55 35.57 -8.92
CA ASP A 734 -33.53 36.91 -9.51
C ASP A 734 -32.57 36.95 -10.71
N ALA A 735 -33.14 36.96 -11.91
CA ALA A 735 -32.38 37.02 -13.15
C ALA A 735 -31.52 38.29 -13.28
N CYS A 736 -31.95 39.41 -12.72
CA CYS A 736 -31.19 40.66 -12.74
C CYS A 736 -29.97 40.55 -11.82
N ALA A 737 -30.14 39.99 -10.62
CA ALA A 737 -29.02 39.73 -9.71
C ALA A 737 -28.02 38.72 -10.29
N ASN A 738 -28.51 37.68 -10.98
CA ASN A 738 -27.64 36.72 -11.69
C ASN A 738 -26.84 37.40 -12.80
N ALA A 739 -27.45 38.35 -13.53
CA ALA A 739 -26.78 39.08 -14.62
C ALA A 739 -25.71 40.03 -14.09
N GLU A 740 -25.99 40.78 -13.03
CA GLU A 740 -25.01 41.66 -12.37
C GLU A 740 -23.83 40.86 -11.82
N PHE A 741 -24.09 39.74 -11.15
CA PHE A 741 -23.04 38.88 -10.64
C PHE A 741 -22.21 38.25 -11.77
N LEU A 742 -22.83 37.77 -12.84
CA LEU A 742 -22.12 37.26 -14.01
C LEU A 742 -21.22 38.32 -14.64
N LEU A 743 -21.71 39.55 -14.80
CA LEU A 743 -20.90 40.65 -15.33
C LEU A 743 -19.70 40.97 -14.43
N GLN A 744 -19.89 41.00 -13.12
CA GLN A 744 -18.81 41.21 -12.16
C GLN A 744 -17.74 40.10 -12.25
N VAL A 745 -18.17 38.84 -12.39
CA VAL A 745 -17.26 37.71 -12.59
C VAL A 745 -16.50 37.84 -13.91
N LEU A 746 -17.17 38.23 -15.00
CA LEU A 746 -16.55 38.42 -16.31
C LEU A 746 -15.50 39.54 -16.29
N ASP A 747 -15.79 40.66 -15.61
CA ASP A 747 -14.84 41.77 -15.44
C ASP A 747 -13.60 41.30 -14.68
N GLN A 748 -13.80 40.58 -13.55
CA GLN A 748 -12.68 40.03 -12.76
C GLN A 748 -11.84 39.03 -13.55
N VAL A 749 -12.48 38.11 -14.29
CA VAL A 749 -11.77 37.17 -15.16
C VAL A 749 -10.94 37.90 -16.19
N THR A 750 -11.50 38.95 -16.81
CA THR A 750 -10.84 39.77 -17.81
C THR A 750 -9.62 40.48 -17.23
N ASP A 751 -9.78 41.14 -16.08
CA ASP A 751 -8.70 41.83 -15.37
C ASP A 751 -7.57 40.87 -14.97
N CYS A 752 -7.90 39.71 -14.41
CA CYS A 752 -6.92 38.68 -14.05
C CYS A 752 -6.08 38.22 -15.25
N ILE A 753 -6.69 38.04 -16.42
CA ILE A 753 -5.98 37.66 -17.65
C ILE A 753 -5.03 38.78 -18.09
N PHE A 754 -5.49 40.03 -18.12
CA PHE A 754 -4.66 41.15 -18.57
C PHE A 754 -3.50 41.47 -17.61
N LEU A 755 -3.74 41.38 -16.30
CA LEU A 755 -2.69 41.56 -15.28
C LEU A 755 -1.64 40.44 -15.30
N SER A 756 -2.01 39.27 -15.81
CA SER A 756 -1.11 38.12 -15.92
C SER A 756 -0.33 38.07 -17.24
N ALA A 757 -0.45 39.08 -18.12
CA ALA A 757 0.14 39.04 -19.47
C ALA A 757 1.65 38.74 -19.51
N GLU A 758 2.42 39.18 -18.51
CA GLU A 758 3.86 38.90 -18.41
C GLU A 758 4.19 37.44 -18.09
N ALA A 759 3.24 36.70 -17.50
CA ALA A 759 3.36 35.27 -17.20
C ALA A 759 2.94 34.39 -18.39
N CYS A 760 2.50 34.99 -19.51
CA CYS A 760 2.14 34.24 -20.72
C CYS A 760 3.39 33.59 -21.35
N PRO A 761 3.33 32.30 -21.75
CA PRO A 761 4.46 31.60 -22.35
C PRO A 761 5.07 32.33 -23.56
N LYS A 762 6.37 32.66 -23.50
CA LYS A 762 7.08 33.44 -24.53
C LYS A 762 7.05 32.81 -25.93
N THR A 763 6.92 31.48 -26.02
CA THR A 763 6.79 30.74 -27.29
C THR A 763 5.56 31.17 -28.09
N GLN A 764 4.49 31.62 -27.41
CA GLN A 764 3.28 32.14 -28.06
C GLN A 764 3.38 33.62 -28.44
N ALA A 765 4.17 34.42 -27.71
CA ALA A 765 4.40 35.82 -28.10
C ALA A 765 5.03 35.94 -29.50
N LEU A 766 5.81 34.92 -29.90
CA LEU A 766 6.41 34.79 -31.24
C LEU A 766 5.45 34.23 -32.31
N GLN A 767 4.44 33.44 -31.94
CA GLN A 767 3.45 32.90 -32.89
C GLN A 767 2.26 33.84 -33.10
N LEU A 768 1.80 34.52 -32.05
CA LEU A 768 0.77 35.57 -32.14
C LEU A 768 1.28 36.82 -32.87
N SER A 769 2.58 37.09 -32.87
CA SER A 769 3.18 38.15 -33.68
C SER A 769 3.28 37.81 -35.17
N LEU A 770 3.06 36.54 -35.55
CA LEU A 770 3.00 36.12 -36.96
C LEU A 770 1.56 36.08 -37.48
N ALA A 771 0.56 36.00 -36.59
CA ALA A 771 -0.87 35.99 -36.92
C ALA A 771 -1.56 37.37 -36.82
N LEU A 772 -0.85 38.39 -36.34
CA LEU A 772 -1.23 39.81 -36.35
C LEU A 772 -0.28 40.57 -37.28
#